data_AF-A0A8J2AXL2-F1
#
_entry.id   AF-A0A8J2AXL2-F1
#
_cell.length_a   1.000
_cell.length_b   1.000
_cell.length_c   1.000
_cell.angle_alpha   90.00
_cell.angle_beta   90.00
_cell.angle_gamma   90.00
#
_symmetry.space_group_name_H-M   'P 1'
#
loop_
_entity.id
_entity.type
_entity.pdbx_description
1 polymer ?
#
loop_
_entity_poly.entity_id
_entity_poly.type
_entity_poly.pdbx_seq_one_letter_code
_entity_poly.pdbx_strand_id
1 'polypeptide(L)'
;MRVRHLQSHLSDQHMIKQEQLGKLSGFRMGIDAVFWLRSIQALKDPFADAIGGVPPGIFGFVDKELQNFERKGIKPLFVFQGMTPPAQQQMYIHRLDSQMDRAWNCLAKGQRSEAQKCFAVSTSRINSDFVYFLYHHLKAKNYDCFQAPYFAGAQLAHFAEQGLINSVFGPPGLLLYGIEKCVIHIDFGKQTFDWLGLDVILNKWQITLPQFVDACMLAGTEYCLTYPFLNQDQYIQQQSNAMQNIGGNSRFNFEAAVVIIKHAPLVNWLETFPTEEMKNDHIEGYCTCKVLIKHGPVWNVQTNSVMALSQCVNKSTLRQAVNGNRNGDVSEKDDYESLELIKIPYDFSAVIGEMLPNSLYKLICEGIVSSKLPLALARGVWYDKSQPLLDIKEYRELLLDLKDYRQRALGLIARHLHPKFQSKRITMKAYWHLSAAKFQQQQILQLQQNSMLLTQAQSNPTLYNPAQIQALLQQQAVLQQQIQMSNEEQFLSPELREPMKWSFTKEEVKLEMMRQKTNAVDFVFCLKWHVHLQEEAGAANKQGKAASKQASTKNGQKDQREGLLMPRNSDYKLRLPAEADKNTLSAYCHFMVLENLDLLSPNGGMTVLGNVLQDIEQKEFIEPALIALELMKFGVMSGETWEPAVPEKPFPSQTEYPPKHPDYKSHILINRVISLVPMKLRNDMWNSDVNFDLAGFHTLIKILKRSLRQLSESCLASLLLPQLEFTNQLPKDFMCVTQDRKNHLQYPALLPAFPLPRACLGIICNFFLTYEGDVTEFRGKLEENFQCCVQPVQDLEKGMQFWFLLKRAVDVIAKSLPGAEDLAADMAEATRVLRKQASRLHVRCQTDEEERRAKQGGLRSSSASSSEGALYERRAESK
;
A
#
# COMPACT_ATOMS: atom_id res chain seq x y z
N MET A 1 -12.89 12.44 -10.18
CA MET A 1 -13.80 12.73 -9.06
C MET A 1 -15.13 12.02 -9.31
N ARG A 2 -15.74 11.39 -8.31
CA ARG A 2 -17.06 10.76 -8.45
C ARG A 2 -18.17 11.76 -8.14
N VAL A 3 -19.25 11.72 -8.93
CA VAL A 3 -20.47 12.51 -8.71
C VAL A 3 -21.62 11.56 -8.45
N ARG A 4 -22.35 11.77 -7.36
CA ARG A 4 -23.45 10.91 -6.95
C ARG A 4 -24.57 10.90 -8.00
N HIS A 5 -24.99 9.71 -8.44
CA HIS A 5 -26.07 9.45 -9.42
C HIS A 5 -25.97 10.13 -10.81
N LEU A 6 -24.89 10.86 -11.13
CA LEU A 6 -24.75 11.53 -12.42
C LEU A 6 -24.88 10.57 -13.63
N GLN A 7 -24.19 9.43 -13.61
CA GLN A 7 -24.24 8.48 -14.73
C GLN A 7 -25.64 7.92 -14.97
N SER A 8 -26.32 7.51 -13.88
CA SER A 8 -27.69 7.00 -13.95
C SER A 8 -28.64 8.06 -14.49
N HIS A 9 -28.53 9.30 -14.01
CA HIS A 9 -29.35 10.41 -14.49
C HIS A 9 -29.13 10.72 -15.97
N LEU A 10 -27.88 10.74 -16.43
CA LEU A 10 -27.55 10.94 -17.84
C LEU A 10 -28.07 9.81 -18.73
N SER A 11 -28.07 8.58 -18.22
CA SER A 11 -28.66 7.42 -18.89
C SER A 11 -30.17 7.55 -19.02
N ASP A 12 -30.86 7.88 -17.93
CA ASP A 12 -32.32 8.07 -17.89
C ASP A 12 -32.75 9.22 -18.83
N GLN A 13 -31.88 10.20 -19.02
CA GLN A 13 -32.08 11.33 -19.93
C GLN A 13 -31.62 11.04 -21.38
N HIS A 14 -31.26 9.81 -21.72
CA HIS A 14 -30.77 9.40 -23.05
C HIS A 14 -29.60 10.24 -23.59
N MET A 15 -28.69 10.66 -22.69
CA MET A 15 -27.55 11.52 -23.05
C MET A 15 -26.26 10.73 -23.33
N ILE A 16 -26.27 9.43 -23.02
CA ILE A 16 -25.19 8.51 -23.34
C ILE A 16 -25.32 8.11 -24.81
N LYS A 17 -24.30 8.40 -25.61
CA LYS A 17 -24.23 8.02 -27.03
C LYS A 17 -23.43 6.73 -27.16
N GLN A 18 -23.85 5.86 -28.08
CA GLN A 18 -23.12 4.64 -28.42
C GLN A 18 -22.56 4.74 -29.83
N GLU A 19 -21.32 4.32 -30.02
CA GLU A 19 -20.64 4.31 -31.31
C GLU A 19 -19.81 3.03 -31.53
N GLN A 20 -19.42 2.81 -32.79
CA GLN A 20 -18.59 1.67 -33.20
C GLN A 20 -17.14 1.84 -32.75
N LEU A 21 -16.57 0.80 -32.13
CA LEU A 21 -15.23 0.80 -31.56
C LEU A 21 -14.13 1.11 -32.60
N GLY A 22 -14.39 0.83 -33.88
CA GLY A 22 -13.47 1.17 -34.99
C GLY A 22 -13.12 2.66 -35.07
N LYS A 23 -13.98 3.56 -34.58
CA LYS A 23 -13.69 5.01 -34.54
C LYS A 23 -12.58 5.40 -33.57
N LEU A 24 -12.24 4.51 -32.63
CA LEU A 24 -11.13 4.72 -31.69
C LEU A 24 -9.81 4.12 -32.19
N SER A 25 -9.80 3.45 -33.35
CA SER A 25 -8.58 2.86 -33.92
C SER A 25 -7.55 3.94 -34.22
N GLY A 26 -6.30 3.71 -33.81
CA GLY A 26 -5.19 4.65 -33.97
C GLY A 26 -5.16 5.78 -32.92
N PHE A 27 -6.18 5.90 -32.07
CA PHE A 27 -6.20 6.95 -31.06
C PHE A 27 -5.21 6.64 -29.93
N ARG A 28 -4.56 7.69 -29.44
CA ARG A 28 -3.92 7.67 -28.13
C ARG A 28 -4.96 8.04 -27.08
N MET A 29 -5.40 7.06 -26.32
CA MET A 29 -6.49 7.21 -25.36
C MET A 29 -5.91 7.43 -23.95
N GLY A 30 -6.24 8.55 -23.32
CA GLY A 30 -5.95 8.75 -21.90
C GLY A 30 -6.98 8.01 -21.05
N ILE A 31 -6.53 7.14 -20.15
CA ILE A 31 -7.39 6.28 -19.33
C ILE A 31 -7.24 6.67 -17.87
N ASP A 32 -8.34 6.97 -17.17
CA ASP A 32 -8.36 6.95 -15.71
C ASP A 32 -8.16 5.50 -15.26
N ALA A 33 -6.94 5.19 -14.83
CA ALA A 33 -6.52 3.81 -14.58
C ALA A 33 -7.35 3.15 -13.47
N VAL A 34 -7.70 3.89 -12.41
CA VAL A 34 -8.46 3.34 -11.29
C VAL A 34 -9.91 3.08 -11.70
N PHE A 35 -10.50 3.93 -12.55
CA PHE A 35 -11.82 3.70 -13.11
C PHE A 35 -11.84 2.44 -14.00
N TRP A 36 -10.87 2.31 -14.91
CA TRP A 36 -10.75 1.12 -15.77
C TRP A 36 -10.58 -0.17 -14.96
N LEU A 37 -9.69 -0.18 -13.96
CA LEU A 37 -9.52 -1.36 -13.11
C LEU A 37 -10.81 -1.77 -12.39
N ARG A 38 -11.67 -0.80 -12.01
CA ARG A 38 -12.97 -1.07 -11.38
C ARG A 38 -14.01 -1.64 -12.35
N SER A 39 -13.86 -1.44 -13.66
CA SER A 39 -14.78 -1.98 -14.65
C SER A 39 -14.54 -3.47 -14.95
N ILE A 40 -13.34 -3.99 -14.65
CA ILE A 40 -12.97 -5.40 -14.88
C ILE A 40 -13.59 -6.27 -13.79
N GLN A 41 -14.65 -7.02 -14.12
CA GLN A 41 -15.38 -7.83 -13.14
C GLN A 41 -14.53 -8.97 -12.56
N ALA A 42 -13.63 -9.55 -13.35
CA ALA A 42 -12.76 -10.64 -12.90
C ALA A 42 -11.77 -10.23 -11.79
N LEU A 43 -11.57 -8.92 -11.57
CA LEU A 43 -10.74 -8.40 -10.48
C LEU A 43 -11.47 -8.35 -9.13
N LYS A 44 -12.80 -8.57 -9.10
CA LYS A 44 -13.64 -8.50 -7.91
C LYS A 44 -13.83 -9.89 -7.28
N ASP A 45 -12.74 -10.59 -7.05
CA ASP A 45 -12.74 -11.86 -6.32
C ASP A 45 -13.28 -11.61 -4.90
N PRO A 46 -14.39 -12.24 -4.47
CA PRO A 46 -14.98 -12.00 -3.17
C PRO A 46 -14.05 -12.28 -2.00
N PHE A 47 -13.19 -13.29 -2.10
CA PHE A 47 -12.32 -13.70 -1.00
C PHE A 47 -10.96 -13.02 -0.99
N ALA A 48 -10.67 -12.16 -1.98
CA ALA A 48 -9.35 -11.55 -2.15
C ALA A 48 -8.82 -10.89 -0.87
N ASP A 49 -9.64 -10.13 -0.13
CA ASP A 49 -9.21 -9.50 1.12
C ASP A 49 -8.94 -10.54 2.22
N ALA A 50 -9.77 -11.59 2.33
CA ALA A 50 -9.62 -12.67 3.32
C ALA A 50 -8.38 -13.55 3.08
N ILE A 51 -7.92 -13.66 1.84
CA ILE A 51 -6.71 -14.43 1.52
C ILE A 51 -5.46 -13.56 1.37
N GLY A 52 -5.47 -12.26 1.70
CA GLY A 52 -4.26 -11.43 1.69
C GLY A 52 -4.30 -10.16 0.82
N GLY A 53 -5.46 -9.78 0.29
CA GLY A 53 -5.72 -8.48 -0.33
C GLY A 53 -5.56 -8.39 -1.84
N VAL A 54 -5.25 -9.49 -2.54
CA VAL A 54 -5.04 -9.51 -4.01
C VAL A 54 -5.59 -10.81 -4.62
N PRO A 55 -6.44 -10.74 -5.67
CA PRO A 55 -6.95 -11.91 -6.39
C PRO A 55 -5.83 -12.76 -7.02
N PRO A 56 -5.97 -14.10 -7.09
CA PRO A 56 -4.97 -14.97 -7.71
C PRO A 56 -4.67 -14.63 -9.17
N GLY A 57 -5.71 -14.42 -9.99
CA GLY A 57 -5.59 -14.14 -11.42
C GLY A 57 -5.34 -12.69 -11.82
N ILE A 58 -5.05 -11.78 -10.88
CA ILE A 58 -5.00 -10.31 -11.10
C ILE A 58 -4.30 -9.90 -12.41
N PHE A 59 -3.07 -10.38 -12.63
CA PHE A 59 -2.27 -10.01 -13.80
C PHE A 59 -2.78 -10.67 -15.08
N GLY A 60 -3.22 -11.93 -15.00
CA GLY A 60 -3.80 -12.65 -16.13
C GLY A 60 -5.11 -12.03 -16.63
N PHE A 61 -5.91 -11.45 -15.73
CA PHE A 61 -7.13 -10.72 -16.09
C PHE A 61 -6.81 -9.39 -16.78
N VAL A 62 -5.84 -8.63 -16.26
CA VAL A 62 -5.39 -7.37 -16.88
C VAL A 62 -4.75 -7.63 -18.25
N ASP A 63 -3.92 -8.65 -18.38
CA ASP A 63 -3.31 -9.07 -19.66
C ASP A 63 -4.35 -9.33 -20.75
N LYS A 64 -5.52 -9.91 -20.42
CA LYS A 64 -6.61 -10.14 -21.37
C LYS A 64 -7.21 -8.83 -21.87
N GLU A 65 -7.41 -7.86 -20.98
CA GLU A 65 -7.94 -6.54 -21.34
C GLU A 65 -6.95 -5.75 -22.20
N LEU A 66 -5.66 -5.83 -21.88
CA LEU A 66 -4.59 -5.21 -22.66
C LEU A 66 -4.55 -5.73 -24.11
N GLN A 67 -4.66 -7.04 -24.31
CA GLN A 67 -4.75 -7.62 -25.65
C GLN A 67 -5.93 -7.09 -26.47
N ASN A 68 -7.04 -6.72 -25.82
CA ASN A 68 -8.18 -6.14 -26.51
C ASN A 68 -7.88 -4.74 -27.05
N PHE A 69 -7.15 -3.90 -26.32
CA PHE A 69 -6.67 -2.60 -26.81
C PHE A 69 -5.72 -2.77 -28.00
N GLU A 70 -4.75 -3.69 -27.89
CA GLU A 70 -3.79 -3.99 -28.96
C GLU A 70 -4.49 -4.42 -30.26
N ARG A 71 -5.43 -5.38 -30.18
CA ARG A 71 -6.20 -5.88 -31.34
C ARG A 71 -7.01 -4.79 -32.03
N LYS A 72 -7.35 -3.71 -31.33
CA LYS A 72 -8.13 -2.59 -31.87
C LYS A 72 -7.27 -1.40 -32.27
N GLY A 73 -5.94 -1.53 -32.19
CA GLY A 73 -5.03 -0.44 -32.53
C GLY A 73 -5.20 0.78 -31.64
N ILE A 74 -5.71 0.63 -30.43
CA ILE A 74 -5.86 1.72 -29.45
C ILE A 74 -4.57 1.77 -28.63
N LYS A 75 -3.96 2.96 -28.50
CA LYS A 75 -2.75 3.17 -27.70
C LYS A 75 -3.13 3.77 -26.34
N PRO A 76 -3.23 2.96 -25.26
CA PRO A 76 -3.63 3.49 -23.97
C PRO A 76 -2.47 4.22 -23.26
N LEU A 77 -2.76 5.39 -22.71
CA LEU A 77 -1.97 6.06 -21.68
C LEU A 77 -2.74 5.94 -20.34
N PHE A 78 -2.25 5.10 -19.44
CA PHE A 78 -2.87 4.91 -18.13
C PHE A 78 -2.43 6.02 -17.17
N VAL A 79 -3.38 6.86 -16.76
CA VAL A 79 -3.16 7.93 -15.78
C VAL A 79 -3.68 7.50 -14.42
N PHE A 80 -2.75 7.40 -13.46
CA PHE A 80 -2.99 6.98 -12.10
C PHE A 80 -3.16 8.17 -11.15
N GLN A 81 -3.95 7.97 -10.10
CA GLN A 81 -4.15 8.98 -9.06
C GLN A 81 -2.85 9.20 -8.26
N GLY A 82 -2.55 10.47 -7.99
CA GLY A 82 -1.41 10.92 -7.20
C GLY A 82 -1.74 11.20 -5.74
N MET A 83 -1.20 12.31 -5.24
CA MET A 83 -1.52 12.81 -3.90
C MET A 83 -2.97 13.23 -3.80
N THR A 84 -3.67 12.72 -2.79
CA THR A 84 -5.10 12.96 -2.61
C THR A 84 -5.36 13.54 -1.22
N PRO A 85 -5.74 14.82 -1.13
CA PRO A 85 -6.17 15.42 0.13
C PRO A 85 -7.30 14.62 0.79
N PRO A 86 -7.42 14.66 2.14
CA PRO A 86 -8.51 13.99 2.83
C PRO A 86 -9.87 14.48 2.33
N ALA A 87 -10.73 13.55 1.96
CA ALA A 87 -12.13 13.78 1.66
C ALA A 87 -12.90 14.14 2.95
N GLN A 88 -13.92 15.00 2.84
CA GLN A 88 -14.80 15.35 3.97
C GLN A 88 -15.65 14.16 4.45
N GLN A 89 -16.03 13.23 3.56
CA GLN A 89 -16.92 12.13 3.92
C GLN A 89 -16.18 10.94 4.55
N GLN A 90 -16.17 10.92 5.88
CA GLN A 90 -15.73 9.79 6.72
C GLN A 90 -16.85 8.73 6.93
N MET A 91 -18.08 8.97 6.42
CA MET A 91 -19.27 8.15 6.72
C MET A 91 -19.31 6.74 6.09
N TYR A 92 -18.41 6.41 5.16
CA TYR A 92 -18.44 5.11 4.45
C TYR A 92 -17.76 3.95 5.19
N ILE A 93 -17.09 4.21 6.32
CA ILE A 93 -16.26 3.22 7.03
C ILE A 93 -17.12 2.25 7.85
N HIS A 94 -18.14 2.75 8.57
CA HIS A 94 -18.98 1.93 9.47
C HIS A 94 -19.75 0.78 8.80
N ARG A 95 -19.95 0.81 7.47
CA ARG A 95 -20.71 -0.26 6.77
C ARG A 95 -19.88 -1.51 6.48
N LEU A 96 -18.55 -1.47 6.54
CA LEU A 96 -17.74 -2.66 6.25
C LEU A 96 -17.73 -3.64 7.42
N ASP A 97 -17.59 -3.14 8.64
CA ASP A 97 -17.50 -3.96 9.85
C ASP A 97 -18.65 -4.95 10.02
N SER A 98 -19.88 -4.44 10.03
CA SER A 98 -21.07 -5.26 10.22
C SER A 98 -21.27 -6.28 9.08
N GLN A 99 -20.78 -5.95 7.88
CA GLN A 99 -20.80 -6.86 6.74
C GLN A 99 -19.76 -7.97 6.88
N MET A 100 -18.56 -7.67 7.40
CA MET A 100 -17.53 -8.68 7.63
C MET A 100 -17.92 -9.62 8.78
N ASP A 101 -18.50 -9.09 9.87
CA ASP A 101 -19.02 -9.92 10.95
C ASP A 101 -20.11 -10.88 10.47
N ARG A 102 -21.01 -10.39 9.59
CA ARG A 102 -22.00 -11.23 8.90
C ARG A 102 -21.33 -12.27 8.00
N ALA A 103 -20.30 -11.90 7.24
CA ALA A 103 -19.59 -12.81 6.34
C ALA A 103 -19.01 -14.01 7.10
N TRP A 104 -18.32 -13.76 8.21
CA TRP A 104 -17.73 -14.78 9.07
C TRP A 104 -18.79 -15.67 9.74
N ASN A 105 -19.87 -15.07 10.26
CA ASN A 105 -20.98 -15.85 10.82
C ASN A 105 -21.68 -16.75 9.78
N CYS A 106 -21.89 -16.25 8.56
CA CYS A 106 -22.45 -17.06 7.47
C CYS A 106 -21.50 -18.20 7.09
N LEU A 107 -20.20 -17.93 7.02
CA LEU A 107 -19.19 -18.95 6.72
C LEU A 107 -19.18 -20.04 7.80
N ALA A 108 -19.19 -19.66 9.07
CA ALA A 108 -19.21 -20.60 10.19
C ALA A 108 -20.47 -21.48 10.23
N LYS A 109 -21.61 -20.99 9.70
CA LYS A 109 -22.86 -21.77 9.55
C LYS A 109 -22.91 -22.63 8.28
N GLY A 110 -21.85 -22.66 7.47
CA GLY A 110 -21.85 -23.35 6.17
C GLY A 110 -22.62 -22.64 5.06
N GLN A 111 -23.05 -21.39 5.27
CA GLN A 111 -23.82 -20.59 4.31
C GLN A 111 -22.90 -19.89 3.31
N ARG A 112 -22.16 -20.66 2.52
CA ARG A 112 -21.07 -20.17 1.66
C ARG A 112 -21.49 -19.11 0.63
N SER A 113 -22.65 -19.28 -0.02
CA SER A 113 -23.14 -18.31 -1.02
C SER A 113 -23.40 -16.93 -0.39
N GLU A 114 -23.95 -16.90 0.82
CA GLU A 114 -24.25 -15.64 1.52
C GLU A 114 -22.98 -14.98 2.07
N ALA A 115 -22.06 -15.79 2.61
CA ALA A 115 -20.74 -15.32 3.01
C ALA A 115 -19.99 -14.66 1.83
N GLN A 116 -20.02 -15.30 0.65
CA GLN A 116 -19.38 -14.77 -0.57
C GLN A 116 -19.96 -13.40 -0.97
N LYS A 117 -21.28 -13.20 -0.89
CA LYS A 117 -21.91 -11.90 -1.16
C LYS A 117 -21.43 -10.83 -0.17
N CYS A 118 -21.34 -11.17 1.12
CA CYS A 118 -20.86 -10.25 2.14
C CYS A 118 -19.39 -9.87 1.92
N PHE A 119 -18.51 -10.85 1.65
CA PHE A 119 -17.10 -10.60 1.35
C PHE A 119 -16.91 -9.77 0.07
N ALA A 120 -17.72 -9.98 -0.96
CA ALA A 120 -17.67 -9.20 -2.20
C ALA A 120 -17.88 -7.69 -2.01
N VAL A 121 -18.53 -7.27 -0.91
CA VAL A 121 -18.69 -5.84 -0.58
C VAL A 121 -17.33 -5.18 -0.33
N SER A 122 -16.38 -5.86 0.31
CA SER A 122 -15.05 -5.31 0.58
C SER A 122 -14.21 -5.26 -0.70
N THR A 123 -14.24 -6.33 -1.50
CA THR A 123 -13.38 -6.49 -2.70
C THR A 123 -13.89 -5.76 -3.94
N SER A 124 -15.13 -5.26 -3.91
CA SER A 124 -15.66 -4.31 -4.91
C SER A 124 -14.80 -3.04 -5.05
N ARG A 125 -13.91 -2.77 -4.10
CA ARG A 125 -13.05 -1.60 -4.03
C ARG A 125 -11.62 -1.96 -4.42
N ILE A 126 -11.16 -1.44 -5.55
CA ILE A 126 -9.75 -1.44 -5.92
C ILE A 126 -8.95 -0.67 -4.86
N ASN A 127 -8.07 -1.35 -4.12
CA ASN A 127 -7.26 -0.81 -3.05
C ASN A 127 -5.89 -0.26 -3.55
N SER A 128 -5.14 0.45 -2.70
CA SER A 128 -3.88 1.08 -3.11
C SER A 128 -2.76 0.10 -3.48
N ASP A 129 -2.73 -1.10 -2.89
CA ASP A 129 -1.72 -2.10 -3.24
C ASP A 129 -1.99 -2.66 -4.63
N PHE A 130 -3.27 -2.89 -4.96
CA PHE A 130 -3.73 -3.30 -6.27
C PHE A 130 -3.27 -2.34 -7.37
N VAL A 131 -3.48 -1.04 -7.12
CA VAL A 131 -3.05 0.04 -8.01
C VAL A 131 -1.53 0.04 -8.20
N TYR A 132 -0.78 -0.10 -7.11
CA TYR A 132 0.68 -0.12 -7.13
C TYR A 132 1.23 -1.27 -7.99
N PHE A 133 0.82 -2.51 -7.73
CA PHE A 133 1.36 -3.66 -8.46
C PHE A 133 0.98 -3.64 -9.93
N LEU A 134 -0.23 -3.18 -10.27
CA LEU A 134 -0.64 -3.06 -11.65
C LEU A 134 0.06 -1.92 -12.39
N TYR A 135 0.35 -0.80 -11.75
CA TYR A 135 1.18 0.24 -12.34
C TYR A 135 2.51 -0.33 -12.85
N HIS A 136 3.24 -1.06 -11.99
CA HIS A 136 4.53 -1.64 -12.35
C HIS A 136 4.40 -2.81 -13.34
N HIS A 137 3.30 -3.57 -13.29
CA HIS A 137 3.02 -4.59 -14.29
C HIS A 137 2.82 -3.99 -15.70
N LEU A 138 2.02 -2.92 -15.81
CA LEU A 138 1.79 -2.22 -17.07
C LEU A 138 3.09 -1.63 -17.64
N LYS A 139 3.90 -0.99 -16.78
CA LYS A 139 5.22 -0.46 -17.16
C LYS A 139 6.15 -1.56 -17.69
N ALA A 140 6.24 -2.70 -17.01
CA ALA A 140 7.03 -3.84 -17.43
C ALA A 140 6.56 -4.41 -18.80
N LYS A 141 5.25 -4.35 -19.07
CA LYS A 141 4.63 -4.71 -20.35
C LYS A 141 4.79 -3.63 -21.43
N ASN A 142 5.59 -2.59 -21.20
CA ASN A 142 5.85 -1.47 -22.11
C ASN A 142 4.65 -0.56 -22.40
N TYR A 143 3.62 -0.55 -21.54
CA TYR A 143 2.53 0.42 -21.65
C TYR A 143 2.93 1.79 -21.09
N ASP A 144 2.35 2.84 -21.68
CA ASP A 144 2.49 4.20 -21.18
C ASP A 144 1.70 4.34 -19.88
N CYS A 145 2.40 4.58 -18.76
CA CYS A 145 1.77 4.85 -17.47
C CYS A 145 2.33 6.14 -16.88
N PHE A 146 1.44 6.93 -16.29
CA PHE A 146 1.76 8.22 -15.70
C PHE A 146 1.02 8.36 -14.37
N GLN A 147 1.71 8.69 -13.29
CA GLN A 147 1.04 9.02 -12.04
C GLN A 147 0.85 10.54 -11.97
N ALA A 148 -0.39 11.01 -11.83
CA ALA A 148 -0.63 12.44 -11.67
C ALA A 148 0.06 12.97 -10.39
N PRO A 149 0.46 14.25 -10.32
CA PRO A 149 0.89 14.84 -9.05
C PRO A 149 -0.22 14.78 -7.99
N TYR A 150 -1.45 15.06 -8.41
CA TYR A 150 -2.65 14.97 -7.60
C TYR A 150 -3.75 14.19 -8.31
N PHE A 151 -4.71 14.85 -8.96
CA PHE A 151 -5.88 14.18 -9.54
C PHE A 151 -5.64 13.70 -10.97
N ALA A 152 -5.94 12.42 -11.22
CA ALA A 152 -5.86 11.83 -12.56
C ALA A 152 -6.74 12.57 -13.57
N GLY A 153 -7.95 12.98 -13.15
CA GLY A 153 -8.87 13.74 -14.02
C GLY A 153 -8.33 15.10 -14.46
N ALA A 154 -7.70 15.85 -13.54
CA ALA A 154 -7.07 17.13 -13.87
C ALA A 154 -5.90 16.93 -14.85
N GLN A 155 -5.07 15.89 -14.62
CA GLN A 155 -3.95 15.58 -15.49
C GLN A 155 -4.40 15.12 -16.89
N LEU A 156 -5.48 14.33 -16.97
CA LEU A 156 -6.07 13.90 -18.25
C LEU A 156 -6.62 15.10 -19.03
N ALA A 157 -7.30 16.02 -18.35
CA ALA A 157 -7.77 17.26 -18.99
C ALA A 157 -6.59 18.07 -19.55
N HIS A 158 -5.52 18.22 -18.77
CA HIS A 158 -4.30 18.89 -19.22
C HIS A 158 -3.65 18.19 -20.43
N PHE A 159 -3.55 16.85 -20.42
CA PHE A 159 -3.02 16.11 -21.56
C PHE A 159 -3.90 16.21 -22.81
N ALA A 160 -5.22 16.24 -22.65
CA ALA A 160 -6.13 16.45 -23.77
C ALA A 160 -5.96 17.86 -24.36
N GLU A 161 -5.87 18.89 -23.52
CA GLU A 161 -5.64 20.27 -23.94
C GLU A 161 -4.31 20.45 -24.71
N GLN A 162 -3.24 19.76 -24.27
CA GLN A 162 -1.94 19.78 -24.94
C GLN A 162 -1.90 18.92 -26.22
N GLY A 163 -3.01 18.27 -26.61
CA GLY A 163 -3.07 17.38 -27.75
C GLY A 163 -2.26 16.08 -27.60
N LEU A 164 -1.87 15.72 -26.37
CA LEU A 164 -1.10 14.49 -26.08
C LEU A 164 -1.97 13.23 -26.15
N ILE A 165 -3.28 13.37 -26.07
CA ILE A 165 -4.28 12.30 -26.17
C ILE A 165 -5.45 12.76 -27.04
N ASN A 166 -6.08 11.83 -27.76
CA ASN A 166 -7.19 12.10 -28.67
C ASN A 166 -8.56 11.90 -28.02
N SER A 167 -8.63 11.09 -26.96
CA SER A 167 -9.86 10.75 -26.26
C SER A 167 -9.55 10.39 -24.81
N VAL A 168 -10.52 10.58 -23.92
CA VAL A 168 -10.42 10.25 -22.50
C VAL A 168 -11.43 9.18 -22.13
N PHE A 169 -10.98 8.13 -21.46
CA PHE A 169 -11.81 7.07 -20.91
C PHE A 169 -11.79 7.12 -19.37
N GLY A 170 -12.95 7.28 -18.75
CA GLY A 170 -13.06 7.39 -17.30
C GLY A 170 -14.49 7.69 -16.81
N PRO A 171 -14.65 8.10 -15.54
CA PRO A 171 -15.97 8.38 -14.98
C PRO A 171 -16.58 9.67 -15.56
N PRO A 172 -17.91 9.83 -15.57
CA PRO A 172 -18.57 11.08 -16.01
C PRO A 172 -18.09 12.35 -15.30
N GLY A 173 -17.57 12.23 -14.07
CA GLY A 173 -16.99 13.37 -13.34
C GLY A 173 -15.72 13.96 -13.98
N LEU A 174 -15.18 13.35 -15.05
CA LEU A 174 -14.15 13.98 -15.88
C LEU A 174 -14.65 15.24 -16.60
N LEU A 175 -15.95 15.32 -16.88
CA LEU A 175 -16.59 16.49 -17.50
C LEU A 175 -16.45 17.76 -16.65
N LEU A 176 -16.24 17.62 -15.33
CA LEU A 176 -16.01 18.75 -14.42
C LEU A 176 -14.73 19.54 -14.77
N TYR A 177 -13.78 18.90 -15.44
CA TYR A 177 -12.52 19.52 -15.89
C TYR A 177 -12.60 20.08 -17.31
N GLY A 178 -13.79 20.14 -17.91
CA GLY A 178 -13.98 20.68 -19.27
C GLY A 178 -13.62 19.72 -20.40
N ILE A 179 -13.46 18.42 -20.12
CA ILE A 179 -13.24 17.41 -21.17
C ILE A 179 -14.46 17.34 -22.08
N GLU A 180 -14.29 17.61 -23.38
CA GLU A 180 -15.39 17.69 -24.35
C GLU A 180 -16.09 16.34 -24.58
N LYS A 181 -15.31 15.27 -24.71
CA LYS A 181 -15.81 13.90 -24.95
C LYS A 181 -15.21 12.94 -23.95
N CYS A 182 -16.08 12.29 -23.17
CA CYS A 182 -15.70 11.30 -22.16
C CYS A 182 -16.27 9.93 -22.54
N VAL A 183 -15.40 8.98 -22.90
CA VAL A 183 -15.77 7.57 -23.01
C VAL A 183 -15.99 7.03 -21.60
N ILE A 184 -17.10 6.35 -21.36
CA ILE A 184 -17.49 5.84 -20.03
C ILE A 184 -17.57 4.32 -19.97
N HIS A 185 -17.65 3.66 -21.13
CA HIS A 185 -17.71 2.20 -21.23
C HIS A 185 -17.22 1.75 -22.61
N ILE A 186 -16.50 0.62 -22.66
CA ILE A 186 -16.04 -0.04 -23.89
C ILE A 186 -16.46 -1.49 -23.82
N ASP A 187 -17.23 -1.95 -24.80
CA ASP A 187 -17.63 -3.34 -24.96
C ASP A 187 -16.86 -3.96 -26.15
N PHE A 188 -15.75 -4.61 -25.83
CA PHE A 188 -14.93 -5.30 -26.84
C PHE A 188 -15.66 -6.49 -27.47
N GLY A 189 -16.66 -7.08 -26.80
CA GLY A 189 -17.45 -8.18 -27.35
C GLY A 189 -18.43 -7.69 -28.42
N LYS A 190 -19.17 -6.62 -28.11
CA LYS A 190 -20.12 -5.98 -29.03
C LYS A 190 -19.49 -5.04 -30.05
N GLN A 191 -18.19 -4.75 -29.93
CA GLN A 191 -17.48 -3.80 -30.79
C GLN A 191 -18.05 -2.38 -30.70
N THR A 192 -18.54 -1.98 -29.54
CA THR A 192 -19.12 -0.65 -29.30
C THR A 192 -18.47 0.03 -28.10
N PHE A 193 -18.63 1.34 -28.01
CA PHE A 193 -18.30 2.11 -26.82
C PHE A 193 -19.37 3.17 -26.55
N ASP A 194 -19.53 3.51 -25.28
CA ASP A 194 -20.48 4.51 -24.81
C ASP A 194 -19.73 5.75 -24.34
N TRP A 195 -20.22 6.93 -24.72
CA TRP A 195 -19.57 8.21 -24.43
C TRP A 195 -20.56 9.34 -24.14
N LEU A 196 -20.05 10.39 -23.50
CA LEU A 196 -20.75 11.61 -23.12
C LEU A 196 -20.10 12.82 -23.79
N GLY A 197 -20.93 13.70 -24.37
CA GLY A 197 -20.51 15.00 -24.89
C GLY A 197 -20.87 16.12 -23.92
N LEU A 198 -19.89 16.92 -23.51
CA LEU A 198 -20.10 18.04 -22.58
C LEU A 198 -21.06 19.08 -23.18
N ASP A 199 -20.87 19.43 -24.45
CA ASP A 199 -21.72 20.34 -25.21
C ASP A 199 -23.19 19.91 -25.22
N VAL A 200 -23.45 18.62 -25.44
CA VAL A 200 -24.80 18.05 -25.43
C VAL A 200 -25.45 18.22 -24.05
N ILE A 201 -24.66 18.05 -22.98
CA ILE A 201 -25.14 18.19 -21.61
C ILE A 201 -25.48 19.64 -21.29
N LEU A 202 -24.55 20.56 -21.55
CA LEU A 202 -24.74 21.98 -21.31
C LEU A 202 -25.92 22.54 -22.11
N ASN A 203 -26.06 22.13 -23.38
CA ASN A 203 -27.16 22.56 -24.24
C ASN A 203 -28.51 21.97 -23.82
N LYS A 204 -28.59 20.67 -23.50
CA LYS A 204 -29.87 20.07 -23.04
C LYS A 204 -30.35 20.73 -21.75
N TRP A 205 -29.42 20.97 -20.82
CA TRP A 205 -29.77 21.62 -19.57
C TRP A 205 -29.76 23.13 -19.66
N GLN A 206 -29.36 23.79 -20.74
CA GLN A 206 -29.30 25.26 -20.82
C GLN A 206 -28.54 25.86 -19.62
N ILE A 207 -27.36 25.32 -19.32
CA ILE A 207 -26.47 25.77 -18.25
C ILE A 207 -25.04 25.92 -18.76
N THR A 208 -24.25 26.75 -18.08
CA THR A 208 -22.82 26.92 -18.33
C THR A 208 -21.99 25.81 -17.66
N LEU A 209 -20.73 25.64 -18.05
CA LEU A 209 -19.82 24.70 -17.39
C LEU A 209 -19.66 24.99 -15.88
N PRO A 210 -19.47 26.24 -15.42
CA PRO A 210 -19.46 26.54 -13.99
C PRO A 210 -20.73 26.08 -13.26
N GLN A 211 -21.91 26.33 -13.83
CA GLN A 211 -23.19 25.89 -13.27
C GLN A 211 -23.34 24.36 -13.26
N PHE A 212 -22.86 23.67 -14.30
CA PHE A 212 -22.82 22.20 -14.32
C PHE A 212 -21.94 21.64 -13.20
N VAL A 213 -20.77 22.25 -12.98
CA VAL A 213 -19.88 21.88 -11.88
C VAL A 213 -20.58 22.08 -10.53
N ASP A 214 -21.27 23.21 -10.34
CA ASP A 214 -21.98 23.51 -9.09
C ASP A 214 -23.13 22.52 -8.85
N ALA A 215 -23.91 22.19 -9.89
CA ALA A 215 -24.99 21.20 -9.78
C ALA A 215 -24.44 19.81 -9.39
N CYS A 216 -23.30 19.40 -9.96
CA CYS A 216 -22.63 18.15 -9.59
C CYS A 216 -22.10 18.17 -8.15
N MET A 217 -21.64 19.33 -7.67
CA MET A 217 -21.20 19.49 -6.28
C MET A 217 -22.37 19.38 -5.31
N LEU A 218 -23.51 20.01 -5.61
CA LEU A 218 -24.75 19.86 -4.81
C LEU A 218 -25.24 18.42 -4.77
N ALA A 219 -25.18 17.70 -5.89
CA ALA A 219 -25.50 16.27 -5.94
C ALA A 219 -24.63 15.45 -4.97
N GLY A 220 -23.40 15.89 -4.73
CA GLY A 220 -22.45 15.29 -3.82
C GLY A 220 -21.27 14.67 -4.55
N THR A 221 -20.08 14.93 -4.00
CA THR A 221 -18.79 14.42 -4.48
C THR A 221 -17.99 13.83 -3.33
N GLU A 222 -16.76 13.39 -3.59
CA GLU A 222 -15.84 12.95 -2.53
C GLU A 222 -15.44 14.07 -1.57
N TYR A 223 -15.57 15.34 -1.98
CA TYR A 223 -15.14 16.51 -1.21
C TYR A 223 -16.26 17.44 -0.77
N CYS A 224 -17.48 17.26 -1.28
CA CYS A 224 -18.63 18.11 -0.97
C CYS A 224 -19.85 17.22 -0.67
N LEU A 225 -20.47 17.41 0.49
CA LEU A 225 -21.64 16.66 0.92
C LEU A 225 -22.83 16.91 -0.02
N THR A 226 -23.68 15.89 -0.24
CA THR A 226 -24.95 16.09 -0.94
C THR A 226 -25.79 17.14 -0.22
N TYR A 227 -26.30 18.10 -0.97
CA TYR A 227 -27.26 19.10 -0.49
C TYR A 227 -28.51 18.41 0.08
N PRO A 228 -28.92 18.69 1.35
CA PRO A 228 -29.93 17.90 2.05
C PRO A 228 -31.26 17.71 1.32
N PHE A 229 -31.77 18.76 0.66
CA PHE A 229 -33.07 18.72 -0.04
C PHE A 229 -33.11 17.75 -1.23
N LEU A 230 -31.95 17.32 -1.74
CA LEU A 230 -31.92 16.30 -2.79
C LEU A 230 -32.30 14.90 -2.25
N ASN A 231 -32.44 14.74 -0.93
CA ASN A 231 -32.84 13.49 -0.25
C ASN A 231 -34.22 13.60 0.46
N GLN A 232 -35.11 14.48 -0.03
CA GLN A 232 -36.25 15.13 0.66
C GLN A 232 -37.22 14.29 1.54
N ASP A 233 -37.23 12.95 1.54
CA ASP A 233 -38.13 12.16 2.41
C ASP A 233 -37.54 11.78 3.79
N GLN A 234 -36.22 11.89 4.01
CA GLN A 234 -35.63 11.52 5.31
C GLN A 234 -35.89 12.55 6.43
N TYR A 235 -36.14 13.81 6.07
CA TYR A 235 -36.31 14.89 7.05
C TYR A 235 -37.75 15.01 7.58
N ILE A 236 -38.76 14.67 6.76
CA ILE A 236 -40.17 14.72 7.17
C ILE A 236 -40.47 13.60 8.19
N GLN A 237 -39.85 12.42 8.05
CA GLN A 237 -40.06 11.28 8.97
C GLN A 237 -39.47 11.47 10.37
N GLN A 238 -38.49 12.37 10.56
CA GLN A 238 -37.91 12.62 11.88
C GLN A 238 -38.73 13.61 12.72
N GLN A 239 -39.68 14.34 12.13
CA GLN A 239 -40.52 15.32 12.83
C GLN A 239 -41.95 14.84 13.11
N SER A 240 -42.42 13.76 12.49
CA SER A 240 -43.78 13.22 12.72
C SER A 240 -43.75 11.83 13.35
N ASN A 241 -43.94 11.77 14.67
CA ASN A 241 -44.35 10.55 15.40
C ASN A 241 -45.83 10.21 15.16
N ALA A 242 -46.31 10.33 13.92
CA ALA A 242 -47.68 9.97 13.58
C ALA A 242 -47.76 9.33 12.19
N MET A 243 -48.25 8.09 12.20
CA MET A 243 -48.74 7.27 11.08
C MET A 243 -47.71 6.38 10.37
N GLN A 244 -47.77 5.11 10.77
CA GLN A 244 -47.22 3.94 10.07
C GLN A 244 -47.94 3.72 8.72
N ASN A 245 -47.20 3.08 7.80
CA ASN A 245 -47.64 2.41 6.58
C ASN A 245 -47.89 3.26 5.32
N ILE A 246 -46.82 3.69 4.63
CA ILE A 246 -46.65 3.55 3.16
C ILE A 246 -45.16 3.32 2.84
N GLY A 247 -44.82 2.15 2.29
CA GLY A 247 -43.46 1.77 1.89
C GLY A 247 -43.01 2.37 0.55
N GLY A 248 -42.77 3.68 0.50
CA GLY A 248 -42.13 4.36 -0.64
C GLY A 248 -40.62 4.50 -0.44
N ASN A 249 -39.80 3.94 -1.33
CA ASN A 249 -38.36 4.15 -1.34
C ASN A 249 -38.02 5.64 -1.56
N SER A 250 -37.48 6.29 -0.53
CA SER A 250 -36.86 7.63 -0.60
C SER A 250 -35.87 7.72 -1.79
N ARG A 251 -36.14 8.57 -2.80
CA ARG A 251 -35.35 8.62 -4.04
C ARG A 251 -34.62 9.96 -4.19
N PHE A 252 -33.29 9.90 -4.21
CA PHE A 252 -32.42 11.02 -4.59
C PHE A 252 -32.81 11.58 -5.96
N ASN A 253 -32.86 12.92 -6.10
CA ASN A 253 -33.20 13.58 -7.37
C ASN A 253 -32.04 14.47 -7.87
N PHE A 254 -31.37 14.08 -8.96
CA PHE A 254 -30.28 14.87 -9.54
C PHE A 254 -30.79 16.12 -10.28
N GLU A 255 -31.93 16.04 -10.96
CA GLU A 255 -32.49 17.14 -11.75
C GLU A 255 -32.75 18.37 -10.88
N ALA A 256 -33.17 18.16 -9.63
CA ALA A 256 -33.37 19.23 -8.66
C ALA A 256 -32.10 20.07 -8.45
N ALA A 257 -30.90 19.47 -8.48
CA ALA A 257 -29.64 20.21 -8.37
C ALA A 257 -29.42 21.17 -9.57
N VAL A 258 -29.77 20.73 -10.78
CA VAL A 258 -29.70 21.55 -11.99
C VAL A 258 -30.70 22.70 -11.91
N VAL A 259 -31.93 22.42 -11.47
CA VAL A 259 -32.98 23.42 -11.28
C VAL A 259 -32.54 24.48 -10.25
N ILE A 260 -32.02 24.06 -9.10
CA ILE A 260 -31.57 24.97 -8.02
C ILE A 260 -30.54 25.99 -8.55
N ILE A 261 -29.50 25.51 -9.25
CA ILE A 261 -28.42 26.36 -9.78
C ILE A 261 -28.90 27.32 -10.88
N LYS A 262 -29.97 26.98 -11.60
CA LYS A 262 -30.56 27.88 -12.61
C LYS A 262 -31.34 29.03 -11.99
N HIS A 263 -32.08 28.77 -10.92
CA HIS A 263 -33.10 29.71 -10.44
C HIS A 263 -32.52 30.79 -9.53
N ALA A 264 -31.48 30.47 -8.75
CA ALA A 264 -30.82 31.46 -7.90
C ALA A 264 -29.36 31.07 -7.61
N PRO A 265 -28.50 32.06 -7.27
CA PRO A 265 -27.16 31.81 -6.78
C PRO A 265 -27.16 30.87 -5.57
N LEU A 266 -26.13 30.05 -5.44
CA LEU A 266 -26.05 29.05 -4.37
C LEU A 266 -26.21 29.64 -2.96
N VAL A 267 -25.71 30.87 -2.74
CA VAL A 267 -25.78 31.55 -1.44
C VAL A 267 -27.20 31.68 -0.91
N ASN A 268 -28.19 31.92 -1.79
CA ASN A 268 -29.59 32.03 -1.39
C ASN A 268 -30.14 30.70 -0.85
N TRP A 269 -29.63 29.58 -1.34
CA TRP A 269 -30.04 28.26 -0.91
C TRP A 269 -29.30 27.79 0.35
N LEU A 270 -28.19 28.43 0.74
CA LEU A 270 -27.46 28.06 1.95
C LEU A 270 -28.28 28.34 3.23
N GLU A 271 -29.21 29.28 3.20
CA GLU A 271 -30.12 29.57 4.33
C GLU A 271 -31.08 28.43 4.65
N THR A 272 -31.30 27.54 3.69
CA THR A 272 -32.26 26.43 3.84
C THR A 272 -31.67 25.24 4.60
N PHE A 273 -30.37 25.25 4.92
CA PHE A 273 -29.75 24.16 5.66
C PHE A 273 -30.38 24.00 7.06
N PRO A 274 -30.63 22.76 7.53
CA PRO A 274 -31.31 22.53 8.80
C PRO A 274 -30.57 23.05 10.03
N THR A 275 -29.24 23.04 9.99
CA THR A 275 -28.37 23.52 11.06
C THR A 275 -27.18 24.29 10.48
N GLU A 276 -26.67 25.25 11.25
CA GLU A 276 -25.47 25.99 10.86
C GLU A 276 -24.24 25.08 10.74
N GLU A 277 -24.15 24.00 11.52
CA GLU A 277 -23.08 23.00 11.39
C GLU A 277 -23.09 22.33 10.02
N MET A 278 -24.24 21.79 9.59
CA MET A 278 -24.36 21.14 8.27
C MET A 278 -24.09 22.13 7.12
N LYS A 279 -24.52 23.38 7.29
CA LYS A 279 -24.26 24.46 6.35
C LYS A 279 -22.76 24.75 6.24
N ASN A 280 -22.08 24.90 7.38
CA ASN A 280 -20.63 25.15 7.43
C ASN A 280 -19.84 24.00 6.80
N ASP A 281 -20.18 22.75 7.14
CA ASP A 281 -19.57 21.56 6.56
C ASP A 281 -19.73 21.52 5.04
N HIS A 282 -20.94 21.83 4.55
CA HIS A 282 -21.21 21.87 3.12
C HIS A 282 -20.44 23.00 2.43
N ILE A 283 -20.39 24.21 3.01
CA ILE A 283 -19.65 25.35 2.47
C ILE A 283 -18.15 25.03 2.38
N GLU A 284 -17.56 24.50 3.45
CA GLU A 284 -16.14 24.11 3.45
C GLU A 284 -15.85 23.09 2.33
N GLY A 285 -16.74 22.10 2.19
CA GLY A 285 -16.60 21.05 1.19
C GLY A 285 -16.77 21.53 -0.23
N TYR A 286 -17.74 22.42 -0.41
CA TYR A 286 -18.00 23.08 -1.67
C TYR A 286 -16.79 23.91 -2.09
N CYS A 287 -16.30 24.81 -1.23
CA CYS A 287 -15.13 25.65 -1.51
C CYS A 287 -13.89 24.79 -1.82
N THR A 288 -13.64 23.78 -0.99
CA THR A 288 -12.54 22.82 -1.18
C THR A 288 -12.65 22.13 -2.54
N CYS A 289 -13.80 21.53 -2.85
CA CYS A 289 -14.02 20.79 -4.08
C CYS A 289 -13.90 21.70 -5.32
N LYS A 290 -14.45 22.92 -5.28
CA LYS A 290 -14.41 23.88 -6.38
C LYS A 290 -12.97 24.27 -6.72
N VAL A 291 -12.17 24.58 -5.69
CA VAL A 291 -10.76 24.94 -5.86
C VAL A 291 -9.95 23.75 -6.38
N LEU A 292 -10.21 22.52 -5.92
CA LEU A 292 -9.53 21.32 -6.43
C LEU A 292 -9.85 21.03 -7.91
N ILE A 293 -11.07 21.32 -8.37
CA ILE A 293 -11.46 21.16 -9.79
C ILE A 293 -10.79 22.24 -10.64
N LYS A 294 -10.84 23.51 -10.20
CA LYS A 294 -10.35 24.66 -10.97
C LYS A 294 -8.83 24.78 -10.99
N HIS A 295 -8.18 24.48 -9.88
CA HIS A 295 -6.76 24.73 -9.61
C HIS A 295 -5.97 23.47 -9.26
N GLY A 296 -6.53 22.28 -9.51
CA GLY A 296 -5.86 21.00 -9.28
C GLY A 296 -4.46 21.00 -9.89
N PRO A 297 -3.40 20.69 -9.11
CA PRO A 297 -2.04 20.72 -9.64
C PRO A 297 -1.81 19.59 -10.65
N VAL A 298 -1.19 19.94 -11.78
CA VAL A 298 -0.85 19.06 -12.89
C VAL A 298 0.63 19.16 -13.23
N TRP A 299 1.18 18.08 -13.80
CA TRP A 299 2.53 18.06 -14.31
C TRP A 299 2.54 18.53 -15.76
N ASN A 300 3.34 19.56 -16.05
CA ASN A 300 3.57 20.04 -17.39
C ASN A 300 4.86 19.40 -17.95
N VAL A 301 4.70 18.60 -19.00
CA VAL A 301 5.81 17.84 -19.62
C VAL A 301 6.80 18.75 -20.35
N GLN A 302 6.38 19.92 -20.83
CA GLN A 302 7.25 20.86 -21.54
C GLN A 302 8.16 21.62 -20.57
N THR A 303 7.64 22.03 -19.41
CA THR A 303 8.40 22.79 -18.41
C THR A 303 9.04 21.91 -17.33
N ASN A 304 8.72 20.61 -17.29
CA ASN A 304 9.12 19.67 -16.24
C ASN A 304 8.83 20.21 -14.82
N SER A 305 7.63 20.77 -14.64
CA SER A 305 7.23 21.40 -13.39
C SER A 305 5.75 21.16 -13.09
N VAL A 306 5.42 21.22 -11.80
CA VAL A 306 4.02 21.27 -11.36
C VAL A 306 3.48 22.68 -11.53
N MET A 307 2.25 22.79 -12.03
CA MET A 307 1.51 24.05 -12.16
C MET A 307 0.01 23.84 -11.92
N ALA A 308 -0.75 24.92 -11.74
CA ALA A 308 -2.21 24.82 -11.61
C ALA A 308 -2.87 24.61 -12.98
N LEU A 309 -3.94 23.80 -13.02
CA LEU A 309 -4.69 23.52 -14.26
C LEU A 309 -5.16 24.81 -14.98
N SER A 310 -5.70 25.79 -14.26
CA SER A 310 -6.19 27.06 -14.82
C SER A 310 -5.12 27.89 -15.54
N GLN A 311 -3.85 27.76 -15.16
CA GLN A 311 -2.74 28.45 -15.82
C GLN A 311 -2.41 27.86 -17.20
N CYS A 312 -2.96 26.69 -17.54
CA CYS A 312 -2.84 26.06 -18.85
C CYS A 312 -3.83 26.67 -19.85
N VAL A 313 -5.10 26.80 -19.42
CA VAL A 313 -6.22 27.34 -20.22
C VAL A 313 -5.94 28.77 -20.73
N ASN A 314 -5.27 29.61 -19.93
CA ASN A 314 -4.99 30.98 -20.34
C ASN A 314 -3.91 31.07 -21.45
N LYS A 315 -2.97 30.11 -21.54
CA LYS A 315 -1.89 30.14 -22.54
C LYS A 315 -2.33 29.63 -23.92
N SER A 316 -3.28 28.70 -23.97
CA SER A 316 -3.85 28.16 -25.22
C SER A 316 -4.75 29.19 -25.91
N THR A 317 -5.60 29.89 -25.15
CA THR A 317 -6.45 30.99 -25.64
C THR A 317 -5.62 32.18 -26.17
N LEU A 318 -4.53 32.54 -25.48
CA LEU A 318 -3.59 33.56 -25.96
C LEU A 318 -2.93 33.18 -27.30
N ARG A 319 -2.56 31.90 -27.50
CA ARG A 319 -1.96 31.45 -28.77
C ARG A 319 -2.95 31.45 -29.95
N GLN A 320 -4.24 31.20 -29.71
CA GLN A 320 -5.26 31.28 -30.77
C GLN A 320 -5.60 32.74 -31.12
N ALA A 321 -5.65 33.64 -30.12
CA ALA A 321 -5.86 35.07 -30.36
C ALA A 321 -4.71 35.73 -31.16
N VAL A 322 -3.46 35.38 -30.86
CA VAL A 322 -2.27 35.93 -31.55
C VAL A 322 -2.10 35.40 -32.97
N ASN A 323 -2.54 34.17 -33.27
CA ASN A 323 -2.48 33.61 -34.64
C ASN A 323 -3.68 34.00 -35.52
N GLY A 324 -4.78 34.50 -34.93
CA GLY A 324 -5.99 34.92 -35.65
C GLY A 324 -5.96 36.38 -36.13
N ASN A 325 -5.09 37.23 -35.58
CA ASN A 325 -5.08 38.66 -35.87
C ASN A 325 -3.74 39.10 -36.47
N ARG A 326 -3.60 38.94 -37.79
CA ARG A 326 -2.46 39.44 -38.58
C ARG A 326 -2.76 40.68 -39.41
N ASN A 327 -3.86 41.39 -39.17
CA ASN A 327 -4.16 42.66 -39.82
C ASN A 327 -4.88 43.60 -38.85
N GLY A 328 -4.15 44.58 -38.29
CA GLY A 328 -4.72 45.72 -37.58
C GLY A 328 -3.84 46.17 -36.42
N ASP A 329 -3.37 47.42 -36.48
CA ASP A 329 -2.80 48.17 -35.36
C ASP A 329 -3.76 48.12 -34.17
N VAL A 330 -3.37 47.45 -33.09
CA VAL A 330 -4.05 47.53 -31.79
C VAL A 330 -2.97 47.81 -30.75
N SER A 331 -3.20 48.86 -29.97
CA SER A 331 -2.36 49.31 -28.86
C SER A 331 -2.14 48.18 -27.85
N GLU A 332 -0.88 47.85 -27.57
CA GLU A 332 -0.41 46.84 -26.61
C GLU A 332 -0.89 47.03 -25.15
N LYS A 333 -1.70 48.05 -24.83
CA LYS A 333 -2.06 48.43 -23.46
C LYS A 333 -3.49 48.09 -23.02
N ASP A 334 -4.44 47.88 -23.93
CA ASP A 334 -5.87 47.80 -23.55
C ASP A 334 -6.42 46.35 -23.45
N ASP A 335 -5.69 45.34 -23.93
CA ASP A 335 -6.10 43.92 -23.83
C ASP A 335 -5.68 43.22 -22.53
N TYR A 336 -4.91 43.88 -21.65
CA TYR A 336 -4.47 43.30 -20.37
C TYR A 336 -5.48 43.45 -19.22
N GLU A 337 -6.52 44.28 -19.37
CA GLU A 337 -7.51 44.55 -18.31
C GLU A 337 -8.73 43.61 -18.28
N SER A 338 -8.94 42.79 -19.33
CA SER A 338 -10.08 41.84 -19.40
C SER A 338 -9.71 40.39 -19.08
N LEU A 339 -8.44 40.12 -18.77
CA LEU A 339 -8.01 38.84 -18.20
C LEU A 339 -8.20 38.93 -16.69
N GLU A 340 -9.33 38.42 -16.16
CA GLU A 340 -9.40 38.08 -14.74
C GLU A 340 -8.20 37.16 -14.42
N LEU A 341 -7.13 37.74 -13.88
CA LEU A 341 -6.00 37.01 -13.32
C LEU A 341 -6.57 36.12 -12.23
N ILE A 342 -6.84 34.87 -12.60
CA ILE A 342 -7.51 33.92 -11.73
C ILE A 342 -6.62 33.68 -10.51
N LYS A 343 -6.92 34.38 -9.41
CA LYS A 343 -6.17 34.29 -8.16
C LYS A 343 -6.45 32.96 -7.50
N ILE A 344 -5.43 32.14 -7.39
CA ILE A 344 -5.43 30.97 -6.50
C ILE A 344 -5.59 31.48 -5.06
N PRO A 345 -6.48 30.90 -4.24
CA PRO A 345 -6.64 31.31 -2.85
C PRO A 345 -5.30 31.26 -2.09
N TYR A 346 -5.04 32.26 -1.23
CA TYR A 346 -3.79 32.34 -0.47
C TYR A 346 -3.55 31.15 0.47
N ASP A 347 -4.64 30.54 0.94
CA ASP A 347 -4.68 29.39 1.84
C ASP A 347 -4.81 28.04 1.11
N PHE A 348 -4.64 27.99 -0.22
CA PHE A 348 -4.78 26.76 -0.99
C PHE A 348 -3.89 25.61 -0.48
N SER A 349 -2.74 25.93 0.10
CA SER A 349 -1.86 24.94 0.76
C SER A 349 -2.50 24.23 1.96
N ALA A 350 -3.51 24.81 2.61
CA ALA A 350 -4.29 24.12 3.64
C ALA A 350 -5.10 22.94 3.06
N VAL A 351 -5.46 23.01 1.77
CA VAL A 351 -6.21 21.98 1.04
C VAL A 351 -5.28 20.96 0.37
N ILE A 352 -4.23 21.38 -0.33
CA ILE A 352 -3.38 20.45 -1.08
C ILE A 352 -2.05 20.08 -0.40
N GLY A 353 -1.72 20.76 0.70
CA GLY A 353 -0.41 20.72 1.33
C GLY A 353 0.56 21.74 0.74
N GLU A 354 1.68 21.95 1.42
CA GLU A 354 2.76 22.79 0.92
C GLU A 354 3.37 22.23 -0.37
N MET A 355 3.77 23.12 -1.29
CA MET A 355 4.38 22.72 -2.55
C MET A 355 5.72 22.02 -2.30
N LEU A 356 5.88 20.86 -2.93
CA LEU A 356 7.12 20.09 -2.92
C LEU A 356 8.03 20.48 -4.11
N PRO A 357 9.33 20.17 -4.07
CA PRO A 357 10.21 20.41 -5.21
C PRO A 357 9.80 19.61 -6.46
N ASN A 358 10.02 20.17 -7.65
CA ASN A 358 9.72 19.50 -8.92
C ASN A 358 10.46 18.17 -9.09
N SER A 359 11.65 18.02 -8.48
CA SER A 359 12.41 16.76 -8.45
C SER A 359 11.61 15.63 -7.80
N LEU A 360 10.97 15.89 -6.66
CA LEU A 360 10.15 14.90 -5.97
C LEU A 360 8.85 14.61 -6.74
N TYR A 361 8.22 15.63 -7.34
CA TYR A 361 7.08 15.41 -8.22
C TYR A 361 7.42 14.58 -9.46
N LYS A 362 8.61 14.73 -10.04
CA LYS A 362 9.09 13.88 -11.14
C LYS A 362 9.13 12.40 -10.70
N LEU A 363 9.70 12.12 -9.53
CA LEU A 363 9.75 10.74 -9.00
C LEU A 363 8.34 10.16 -8.72
N ILE A 364 7.40 10.99 -8.25
CA ILE A 364 5.99 10.58 -8.12
C ILE A 364 5.42 10.24 -9.50
N CYS A 365 5.59 11.12 -10.49
CA CYS A 365 5.01 10.94 -11.82
C CYS A 365 5.54 9.71 -12.57
N GLU A 366 6.81 9.38 -12.34
CA GLU A 366 7.48 8.18 -12.86
C GLU A 366 7.15 6.90 -12.08
N GLY A 367 6.38 7.00 -10.99
CA GLY A 367 5.98 5.86 -10.15
C GLY A 367 7.12 5.28 -9.31
N ILE A 368 8.15 6.08 -9.03
CA ILE A 368 9.30 5.69 -8.19
C ILE A 368 8.94 5.81 -6.71
N VAL A 369 8.12 6.81 -6.34
CA VAL A 369 7.70 7.07 -4.95
C VAL A 369 6.19 7.11 -4.88
N SER A 370 5.60 6.30 -3.99
CA SER A 370 4.16 6.34 -3.74
C SER A 370 3.72 7.64 -3.08
N SER A 371 2.49 8.07 -3.34
CA SER A 371 1.99 9.39 -2.94
C SER A 371 1.84 9.59 -1.42
N LYS A 372 1.94 8.55 -0.60
CA LYS A 372 1.69 8.63 0.85
C LYS A 372 2.78 9.41 1.61
N LEU A 373 4.05 9.15 1.31
CA LEU A 373 5.18 9.84 1.96
C LEU A 373 5.25 11.33 1.57
N PRO A 374 5.19 11.71 0.28
CA PRO A 374 5.17 13.11 -0.12
C PRO A 374 3.95 13.87 0.42
N LEU A 375 2.76 13.23 0.43
CA LEU A 375 1.55 13.86 0.97
C LEU A 375 1.68 14.14 2.48
N ALA A 376 2.28 13.22 3.24
CA ALA A 376 2.54 13.42 4.67
C ALA A 376 3.47 14.61 4.92
N LEU A 377 4.55 14.74 4.12
CA LEU A 377 5.46 15.89 4.18
C LEU A 377 4.77 17.19 3.74
N ALA A 378 3.93 17.16 2.71
CA ALA A 378 3.21 18.33 2.23
C ALA A 378 2.17 18.82 3.25
N ARG A 379 1.35 17.91 3.80
CA ARG A 379 0.21 18.26 4.67
C ARG A 379 0.49 18.25 6.17
N GLY A 380 1.54 17.57 6.63
CA GLY A 380 1.75 17.37 8.07
C GLY A 380 0.77 16.38 8.71
N VAL A 381 0.14 15.50 7.92
CA VAL A 381 -0.79 14.49 8.43
C VAL A 381 -0.58 13.15 7.71
N TRP A 382 -0.49 12.07 8.47
CA TRP A 382 -0.43 10.69 7.99
C TRP A 382 -1.74 9.97 8.31
N TYR A 383 -2.46 9.53 7.27
CA TYR A 383 -3.73 8.81 7.44
C TYR A 383 -3.56 7.31 7.20
N ASP A 384 -3.94 6.50 8.19
CA ASP A 384 -4.12 5.05 8.05
C ASP A 384 -5.60 4.71 7.96
N LYS A 385 -6.19 5.00 6.79
CA LYS A 385 -7.64 4.87 6.53
C LYS A 385 -8.12 3.43 6.34
N SER A 386 -7.21 2.49 6.10
CA SER A 386 -7.56 1.11 5.81
C SER A 386 -7.90 0.37 7.10
N GLN A 387 -9.20 0.25 7.37
CA GLN A 387 -9.68 -0.70 8.36
C GLN A 387 -9.26 -2.13 7.95
N PRO A 388 -8.72 -2.93 8.89
CA PRO A 388 -8.37 -4.31 8.60
C PRO A 388 -9.63 -5.15 8.37
N LEU A 389 -9.46 -6.33 7.76
CA LEU A 389 -10.58 -7.27 7.62
C LEU A 389 -11.03 -7.81 8.98
N LEU A 390 -10.06 -7.98 9.88
CA LEU A 390 -10.26 -8.37 11.27
C LEU A 390 -9.55 -7.35 12.16
N ASP A 391 -10.30 -6.68 13.01
CA ASP A 391 -9.78 -5.67 13.95
C ASP A 391 -9.25 -6.37 15.20
N ILE A 392 -8.01 -6.85 15.09
CA ILE A 392 -7.27 -7.54 16.16
C ILE A 392 -6.34 -6.58 16.89
N LYS A 393 -6.10 -6.81 18.19
CA LYS A 393 -5.27 -5.95 19.04
C LYS A 393 -3.86 -5.79 18.48
N GLU A 394 -3.26 -6.89 18.05
CA GLU A 394 -1.90 -6.97 17.52
C GLU A 394 -1.74 -6.14 16.24
N TYR A 395 -2.81 -5.96 15.45
CA TYR A 395 -2.77 -5.09 14.27
C TYR A 395 -2.69 -3.62 14.65
N ARG A 396 -3.39 -3.21 15.71
CA ARG A 396 -3.34 -1.82 16.20
C ARG A 396 -1.98 -1.52 16.81
N GLU A 397 -1.43 -2.44 17.61
CA GLU A 397 -0.08 -2.35 18.18
C GLU A 397 0.98 -2.27 17.07
N LEU A 398 0.98 -3.23 16.12
CA LEU A 398 1.90 -3.20 14.98
C LEU A 398 1.77 -1.91 14.16
N LEU A 399 0.57 -1.36 13.99
CA LEU A 399 0.38 -0.09 13.26
C LEU A 399 1.13 1.07 13.94
N LEU A 400 1.20 1.07 15.28
CA LEU A 400 1.93 2.04 16.07
C LEU A 400 3.44 1.75 16.05
N ASP A 401 3.85 0.49 16.19
CA ASP A 401 5.29 0.13 16.18
C ASP A 401 5.96 0.40 14.83
N LEU A 402 5.21 0.29 13.73
CA LEU A 402 5.68 0.66 12.38
C LEU A 402 5.99 2.16 12.21
N LYS A 403 5.74 2.99 13.24
CA LYS A 403 6.15 4.39 13.30
C LYS A 403 7.63 4.56 12.98
N ASP A 404 8.51 3.74 13.53
CA ASP A 404 9.95 3.86 13.31
C ASP A 404 10.32 3.74 11.83
N TYR A 405 9.77 2.74 11.13
CA TYR A 405 10.03 2.55 9.70
C TYR A 405 9.49 3.72 8.86
N ARG A 406 8.35 4.29 9.26
CA ARG A 406 7.78 5.47 8.59
C ARG A 406 8.62 6.71 8.81
N GLN A 407 9.14 6.92 10.01
CA GLN A 407 10.03 8.05 10.32
C GLN A 407 11.34 7.97 9.53
N ARG A 408 11.95 6.78 9.46
CA ARG A 408 13.14 6.53 8.62
C ARG A 408 12.84 6.79 7.14
N ALA A 409 11.73 6.26 6.63
CA ALA A 409 11.30 6.48 5.24
C ALA A 409 11.06 7.97 4.93
N LEU A 410 10.44 8.72 5.85
CA LEU A 410 10.24 10.17 5.73
C LEU A 410 11.59 10.91 5.75
N GLY A 411 12.50 10.55 6.65
CA GLY A 411 13.81 11.18 6.78
C GLY A 411 14.73 10.98 5.57
N LEU A 412 14.63 9.82 4.90
CA LEU A 412 15.34 9.52 3.65
C LEU A 412 14.98 10.47 2.50
N ILE A 413 13.72 10.92 2.44
CA ILE A 413 13.25 11.91 1.46
C ILE A 413 13.49 13.33 1.98
N ALA A 414 13.08 13.62 3.23
CA ALA A 414 13.07 14.96 3.80
C ALA A 414 14.45 15.61 3.87
N ARG A 415 15.52 14.82 4.06
CA ARG A 415 16.92 15.31 4.05
C ARG A 415 17.31 16.07 2.77
N HIS A 416 16.63 15.78 1.65
CA HIS A 416 16.85 16.42 0.35
C HIS A 416 15.91 17.60 0.10
N LEU A 417 15.04 17.93 1.06
CA LEU A 417 14.07 19.00 1.00
C LEU A 417 14.50 20.18 1.88
N HIS A 418 13.80 21.31 1.75
CA HIS A 418 14.00 22.48 2.60
C HIS A 418 13.90 22.12 4.10
N PRO A 419 14.71 22.72 5.00
CA PRO A 419 14.74 22.40 6.43
C PRO A 419 13.38 22.35 7.13
N LYS A 420 12.43 23.18 6.71
CA LYS A 420 11.04 23.15 7.20
C LYS A 420 10.35 21.77 7.09
N PHE A 421 10.69 20.97 6.07
CA PHE A 421 10.16 19.61 5.90
C PHE A 421 10.93 18.60 6.73
N GLN A 422 12.19 18.86 7.05
CA GLN A 422 13.06 17.97 7.84
C GLN A 422 12.62 17.92 9.30
N SER A 423 12.21 19.05 9.86
CA SER A 423 11.71 19.17 11.24
C SER A 423 10.17 19.11 11.34
N LYS A 424 9.48 18.68 10.27
CA LYS A 424 8.02 18.75 10.23
C LYS A 424 7.39 17.71 11.15
N ARG A 425 6.56 18.17 12.09
CA ARG A 425 5.70 17.32 12.91
C ARG A 425 4.51 16.87 12.09
N ILE A 426 4.32 15.55 11.99
CA ILE A 426 3.26 14.94 11.17
C ILE A 426 2.29 14.20 12.09
N THR A 427 1.05 14.65 12.19
CA THR A 427 0.02 13.99 13.01
C THR A 427 -0.41 12.66 12.38
N MET A 428 -0.42 11.58 13.14
CA MET A 428 -0.93 10.28 12.71
C MET A 428 -2.42 10.16 13.03
N LYS A 429 -3.23 9.78 12.04
CA LYS A 429 -4.65 9.51 12.18
C LYS A 429 -4.96 8.09 11.70
N ALA A 430 -5.12 7.16 12.63
CA ALA A 430 -5.52 5.78 12.32
C ALA A 430 -7.04 5.65 12.13
N TYR A 431 -7.49 4.57 11.48
CA TYR A 431 -8.90 4.35 11.13
C TYR A 431 -9.84 4.38 12.34
N TRP A 432 -9.40 3.91 13.51
CA TRP A 432 -10.24 3.90 14.72
C TRP A 432 -10.50 5.31 15.30
N HIS A 433 -9.68 6.31 14.95
CA HIS A 433 -9.94 7.71 15.35
C HIS A 433 -11.16 8.28 14.61
N LEU A 434 -11.51 7.72 13.45
CA LEU A 434 -12.66 8.17 12.65
C LEU A 434 -13.99 7.75 13.29
N SER A 435 -14.01 6.60 13.97
CA SER A 435 -15.13 6.18 14.82
C SER A 435 -15.09 6.86 16.20
N ALA A 436 -13.90 7.15 16.72
CA ALA A 436 -13.71 7.67 18.07
C ALA A 436 -14.44 8.99 18.30
N ALA A 437 -14.47 9.94 17.35
CA ALA A 437 -15.10 11.25 17.58
C ALA A 437 -16.58 11.17 18.04
N LYS A 438 -17.38 10.25 17.47
CA LYS A 438 -18.78 10.06 17.88
C LYS A 438 -18.92 9.32 19.21
N PHE A 439 -18.12 8.26 19.40
CA PHE A 439 -18.13 7.50 20.66
C PHE A 439 -17.59 8.33 21.83
N GLN A 440 -16.55 9.12 21.59
CA GLN A 440 -15.97 10.05 22.54
C GLN A 440 -16.97 11.14 22.90
N GLN A 441 -17.73 11.68 21.94
CA GLN A 441 -18.80 12.63 22.23
C GLN A 441 -19.90 12.00 23.10
N GLN A 442 -20.28 10.74 22.84
CA GLN A 442 -21.21 9.99 23.69
C GLN A 442 -20.65 9.71 25.08
N GLN A 443 -19.38 9.34 25.19
CA GLN A 443 -18.68 9.14 26.47
C GLN A 443 -18.59 10.43 27.27
N ILE A 444 -18.32 11.57 26.61
CA ILE A 444 -18.32 12.91 27.23
C ILE A 444 -19.74 13.26 27.71
N LEU A 445 -20.78 13.05 26.90
CA LEU A 445 -22.18 13.25 27.30
C LEU A 445 -22.56 12.37 28.49
N GLN A 446 -22.15 11.10 28.48
CA GLN A 446 -22.41 10.17 29.57
C GLN A 446 -21.65 10.56 30.85
N LEU A 447 -20.42 11.05 30.72
CA LEU A 447 -19.62 11.56 31.83
C LEU A 447 -20.20 12.86 32.41
N GLN A 448 -20.80 13.71 31.57
CA GLN A 448 -21.58 14.88 32.00
C GLN A 448 -22.86 14.46 32.74
N GLN A 449 -23.60 13.45 32.24
CA GLN A 449 -24.76 12.89 32.93
C GLN A 449 -24.40 12.28 34.29
N ASN A 450 -23.32 11.49 34.35
CA ASN A 450 -22.84 10.88 35.60
C ASN A 450 -22.43 11.97 36.61
N SER A 451 -21.75 13.03 36.16
CA SER A 451 -21.41 14.17 37.00
C SER A 451 -22.67 14.84 37.59
N MET A 452 -23.70 15.04 36.77
CA MET A 452 -24.97 15.64 37.20
C MET A 452 -25.69 14.78 38.26
N LEU A 453 -25.78 13.47 38.03
CA LEU A 453 -26.41 12.52 38.98
C LEU A 453 -25.66 12.48 40.31
N LEU A 454 -24.33 12.51 40.29
CA LEU A 454 -23.51 12.55 41.51
C LEU A 454 -23.71 13.87 42.29
N THR A 455 -23.82 15.02 41.61
CA THR A 455 -24.16 16.30 42.25
C THR A 455 -25.56 16.26 42.88
N GLN A 456 -26.54 15.65 42.21
CA GLN A 456 -27.89 15.46 42.75
C GLN A 456 -27.88 14.55 44.00
N ALA A 457 -27.14 13.45 43.96
CA ALA A 457 -27.00 12.54 45.10
C ALA A 457 -26.33 13.21 46.32
N GLN A 458 -25.38 14.12 46.10
CA GLN A 458 -24.79 14.94 47.16
C GLN A 458 -25.79 15.91 47.79
N SER A 459 -26.71 16.47 47.00
CA SER A 459 -27.75 17.39 47.47
C SER A 459 -28.95 16.71 48.15
N ASN A 460 -29.20 15.42 47.88
CA ASN A 460 -30.35 14.68 48.40
C ASN A 460 -29.99 13.21 48.75
N PRO A 461 -29.38 12.96 49.93
CA PRO A 461 -28.78 11.65 50.27
C PRO A 461 -29.81 10.52 50.47
N THR A 462 -31.08 10.85 50.64
CA THR A 462 -32.17 9.89 50.93
C THR A 462 -32.76 9.23 49.68
N LEU A 463 -32.47 9.76 48.49
CA LEU A 463 -33.02 9.30 47.21
C LEU A 463 -32.11 8.32 46.45
N TYR A 464 -30.85 8.17 46.87
CA TYR A 464 -29.85 7.36 46.16
C TYR A 464 -29.16 6.35 47.08
N ASN A 465 -29.06 5.10 46.64
CA ASN A 465 -28.39 4.04 47.40
C ASN A 465 -26.85 4.20 47.31
N PRO A 466 -26.08 4.06 48.41
CA PRO A 466 -24.61 4.07 48.39
C PRO A 466 -23.98 3.17 47.31
N ALA A 467 -24.57 2.00 47.02
CA ALA A 467 -24.08 1.11 45.97
C ALA A 467 -24.22 1.70 44.55
N GLN A 468 -25.29 2.49 44.30
CA GLN A 468 -25.49 3.17 43.02
C GLN A 468 -24.49 4.33 42.84
N ILE A 469 -24.21 5.07 43.90
CA ILE A 469 -23.20 6.14 43.90
C ILE A 469 -21.80 5.54 43.60
N GLN A 470 -21.47 4.41 44.23
CA GLN A 470 -20.21 3.71 43.99
C GLN A 470 -20.08 3.22 42.54
N ALA A 471 -21.15 2.66 41.96
CA ALA A 471 -21.17 2.23 40.57
C ALA A 471 -20.98 3.40 39.59
N LEU A 472 -21.63 4.55 39.85
CA LEU A 472 -21.48 5.77 39.05
C LEU A 472 -20.05 6.33 39.12
N LEU A 473 -19.42 6.33 40.29
CA LEU A 473 -18.03 6.75 40.47
C LEU A 473 -17.06 5.83 39.71
N GLN A 474 -17.27 4.51 39.78
CA GLN A 474 -16.46 3.54 39.04
C GLN A 474 -16.63 3.73 37.52
N GLN A 475 -17.86 3.93 37.05
CA GLN A 475 -18.13 4.21 35.64
C GLN A 475 -17.50 5.53 35.19
N GLN A 476 -17.53 6.58 36.01
CA GLN A 476 -16.90 7.87 35.72
C GLN A 476 -15.37 7.72 35.60
N ALA A 477 -14.73 6.98 36.51
CA ALA A 477 -13.29 6.73 36.47
C ALA A 477 -12.87 5.97 35.19
N VAL A 478 -13.64 4.94 34.79
CA VAL A 478 -13.41 4.21 33.54
C VAL A 478 -13.58 5.12 32.32
N LEU A 479 -14.66 5.92 32.26
CA LEU A 479 -14.90 6.85 31.16
C LEU A 479 -13.80 7.92 31.07
N GLN A 480 -13.34 8.48 32.19
CA GLN A 480 -12.23 9.44 32.22
C GLN A 480 -10.94 8.82 31.69
N GLN A 481 -10.62 7.60 32.11
CA GLN A 481 -9.43 6.88 31.65
C GLN A 481 -9.51 6.56 30.15
N GLN A 482 -10.68 6.12 29.65
CA GLN A 482 -10.92 5.86 28.23
C GLN A 482 -10.78 7.12 27.37
N ILE A 483 -11.35 8.24 27.81
CA ILE A 483 -11.24 9.54 27.11
C ILE A 483 -9.77 9.99 27.08
N GLN A 484 -9.05 9.85 28.19
CA GLN A 484 -7.65 10.23 28.28
C GLN A 484 -6.76 9.40 27.34
N MET A 485 -6.94 8.07 27.30
CA MET A 485 -6.22 7.19 26.38
C MET A 485 -6.56 7.44 24.90
N SER A 486 -7.80 7.86 24.60
CA SER A 486 -8.22 8.20 23.22
C SER A 486 -7.61 9.51 22.69
N ASN A 487 -7.08 10.36 23.59
CA ASN A 487 -6.58 11.71 23.29
C ASN A 487 -5.07 11.79 23.06
N GLU A 488 -4.31 10.70 23.20
CA GLU A 488 -2.88 10.72 22.86
C GLU A 488 -2.69 10.78 21.34
N GLU A 489 -2.67 12.00 20.80
CA GLU A 489 -2.29 12.22 19.42
C GLU A 489 -0.89 11.62 19.17
N GLN A 490 -0.81 10.70 18.22
CA GLN A 490 0.45 10.11 17.79
C GLN A 490 1.08 10.99 16.70
N PHE A 491 2.40 11.17 16.74
CA PHE A 491 3.12 12.02 15.79
C PHE A 491 4.30 11.28 15.17
N LEU A 492 4.55 11.53 13.88
CA LEU A 492 5.77 11.18 13.17
C LEU A 492 6.66 12.42 13.05
N SER A 493 7.96 12.21 13.11
CA SER A 493 8.97 13.17 12.67
C SER A 493 9.92 12.49 11.67
N PRO A 494 10.34 13.17 10.59
CA PRO A 494 11.37 12.63 9.70
C PRO A 494 12.66 12.34 10.47
N GLU A 495 13.14 11.09 10.41
CA GLU A 495 14.35 10.68 11.11
C GLU A 495 15.58 10.85 10.19
N LEU A 496 16.34 11.91 10.42
CA LEU A 496 17.53 12.24 9.63
C LEU A 496 18.75 11.42 10.09
N ARG A 497 18.70 10.09 9.93
CA ARG A 497 19.86 9.23 10.19
C ARG A 497 20.98 9.53 9.19
N GLU A 498 22.19 9.74 9.70
CA GLU A 498 23.40 9.74 8.88
C GLU A 498 23.53 8.38 8.17
N PRO A 499 23.63 8.35 6.83
CA PRO A 499 23.76 7.10 6.11
C PRO A 499 25.13 6.46 6.37
N MET A 500 25.19 5.13 6.33
CA MET A 500 26.47 4.43 6.20
C MET A 500 27.17 4.83 4.90
N LYS A 501 28.51 4.83 4.92
CA LYS A 501 29.29 5.14 3.71
C LYS A 501 29.35 3.93 2.79
N TRP A 502 28.42 3.86 1.84
CA TRP A 502 28.45 2.89 0.75
C TRP A 502 29.19 3.47 -0.45
N SER A 503 30.36 2.92 -0.81
CA SER A 503 31.11 3.35 -1.99
C SER A 503 31.67 2.14 -2.74
N PHE A 504 31.16 1.92 -3.94
CA PHE A 504 31.63 0.85 -4.82
C PHE A 504 31.33 1.15 -6.29
N THR A 505 32.21 0.69 -7.16
CA THR A 505 32.14 0.88 -8.61
C THR A 505 31.29 -0.20 -9.28
N LYS A 506 30.92 0.04 -10.54
CA LYS A 506 30.27 -0.96 -11.39
C LYS A 506 31.13 -2.22 -11.55
N GLU A 507 32.44 -2.05 -11.68
CA GLU A 507 33.40 -3.14 -11.84
C GLU A 507 33.48 -4.00 -10.58
N GLU A 508 33.48 -3.39 -9.39
CA GLU A 508 33.46 -4.11 -8.11
C GLU A 508 32.16 -4.93 -7.95
N VAL A 509 31.01 -4.37 -8.32
CA VAL A 509 29.73 -5.13 -8.33
C VAL A 509 29.82 -6.33 -9.27
N LYS A 510 30.35 -6.15 -10.48
CA LYS A 510 30.51 -7.26 -11.44
C LYS A 510 31.46 -8.34 -10.95
N LEU A 511 32.59 -7.95 -10.36
CA LEU A 511 33.55 -8.89 -9.75
C LEU A 511 32.89 -9.71 -8.64
N GLU A 512 32.10 -9.05 -7.80
CA GLU A 512 31.37 -9.74 -6.73
C GLU A 512 30.30 -10.68 -7.28
N MET A 513 29.55 -10.27 -8.31
CA MET A 513 28.58 -11.14 -8.99
C MET A 513 29.26 -12.39 -9.58
N MET A 514 30.46 -12.24 -10.15
CA MET A 514 31.26 -13.37 -10.64
C MET A 514 31.73 -14.27 -9.50
N ARG A 515 32.19 -13.70 -8.38
CA ARG A 515 32.63 -14.44 -7.18
C ARG A 515 31.49 -15.29 -6.59
N GLN A 516 30.32 -14.69 -6.42
CA GLN A 516 29.13 -15.35 -5.89
C GLN A 516 28.38 -16.22 -6.91
N LYS A 517 28.79 -16.20 -8.19
CA LYS A 517 28.15 -16.91 -9.31
C LYS A 517 26.65 -16.60 -9.43
N THR A 518 26.28 -15.34 -9.22
CA THR A 518 24.89 -14.86 -9.32
C THR A 518 24.74 -13.82 -10.42
N ASN A 519 23.55 -13.79 -11.00
CA ASN A 519 23.11 -12.79 -11.98
C ASN A 519 22.15 -11.74 -11.39
N ALA A 520 21.85 -11.84 -10.10
CA ALA A 520 20.92 -10.97 -9.39
C ALA A 520 21.61 -10.33 -8.18
N VAL A 521 21.33 -9.05 -7.99
CA VAL A 521 21.72 -8.27 -6.81
C VAL A 521 20.49 -8.20 -5.91
N ASP A 522 20.49 -9.02 -4.86
CA ASP A 522 19.42 -9.09 -3.86
C ASP A 522 19.97 -8.90 -2.44
N PHE A 523 19.13 -9.07 -1.42
CA PHE A 523 19.56 -8.95 -0.02
C PHE A 523 20.67 -9.92 0.35
N VAL A 524 20.60 -11.17 -0.09
CA VAL A 524 21.60 -12.20 0.23
C VAL A 524 22.91 -11.90 -0.46
N PHE A 525 22.89 -11.44 -1.72
CA PHE A 525 24.07 -10.96 -2.42
C PHE A 525 24.78 -9.87 -1.62
N CYS A 526 24.04 -8.86 -1.17
CA CYS A 526 24.59 -7.73 -0.42
C CYS A 526 25.16 -8.17 0.95
N LEU A 527 24.46 -9.05 1.67
CA LEU A 527 24.91 -9.57 2.95
C LEU A 527 26.17 -10.44 2.81
N LYS A 528 26.22 -11.34 1.82
CA LYS A 528 27.41 -12.17 1.53
C LYS A 528 28.61 -11.33 1.09
N TRP A 529 28.37 -10.26 0.32
CA TRP A 529 29.42 -9.32 -0.06
C TRP A 529 29.96 -8.57 1.16
N HIS A 530 29.06 -8.13 2.03
CA HIS A 530 29.41 -7.45 3.27
C HIS A 530 30.29 -8.32 4.17
N VAL A 531 29.93 -9.59 4.39
CA VAL A 531 30.71 -10.53 5.21
C VAL A 531 32.08 -10.79 4.60
N HIS A 532 32.14 -11.04 3.28
CA HIS A 532 33.40 -11.29 2.60
C HIS A 532 34.42 -10.17 2.81
N LEU A 533 33.98 -8.91 2.71
CA LEU A 533 34.88 -7.77 2.89
C LEU A 533 35.29 -7.55 4.36
N GLN A 534 34.44 -7.89 5.32
CA GLN A 534 34.82 -7.86 6.73
C GLN A 534 35.92 -8.89 7.03
N GLU A 535 35.84 -10.07 6.42
CA GLU A 535 36.87 -11.12 6.54
C GLU A 535 38.20 -10.68 5.93
N GLU A 536 38.17 -10.07 4.73
CA GLU A 536 39.37 -9.53 4.06
C GLU A 536 40.03 -8.40 4.86
N ALA A 537 39.24 -7.44 5.36
CA ALA A 537 39.75 -6.35 6.20
C ALA A 537 40.35 -6.88 7.51
N GLY A 538 39.71 -7.89 8.12
CA GLY A 538 40.22 -8.58 9.30
C GLY A 538 41.54 -9.32 9.05
N ALA A 539 41.69 -9.97 7.89
CA ALA A 539 42.91 -10.67 7.49
C ALA A 539 44.08 -9.70 7.24
N ALA A 540 43.82 -8.59 6.53
CA ALA A 540 44.81 -7.53 6.28
C ALA A 540 45.30 -6.87 7.58
N ASN A 541 44.41 -6.62 8.54
CA ASN A 541 44.78 -6.07 9.86
C ASN A 541 45.60 -7.05 10.72
N LYS A 542 45.39 -8.36 10.58
CA LYS A 542 46.21 -9.38 11.25
C LYS A 542 47.62 -9.50 10.63
N GLN A 543 47.74 -9.42 9.30
CA GLN A 543 49.04 -9.42 8.61
C GLN A 543 49.84 -8.12 8.82
N GLY A 544 49.17 -6.96 8.86
CA GLY A 544 49.81 -5.67 9.16
C GLY A 544 50.36 -5.56 10.59
N LYS A 545 49.74 -6.23 11.57
CA LYS A 545 50.25 -6.33 12.95
C LYS A 545 51.44 -7.29 13.11
N ALA A 546 51.63 -8.23 12.17
CA ALA A 546 52.82 -9.07 12.13
C ALA A 546 54.02 -8.33 11.49
N ALA A 547 53.77 -7.49 10.49
CA ALA A 547 54.80 -6.67 9.83
C ALA A 547 55.20 -5.39 10.62
N SER A 548 54.33 -4.86 11.49
CA SER A 548 54.59 -3.63 12.24
C SER A 548 55.47 -3.78 13.51
N LYS A 549 56.04 -4.97 13.76
CA LYS A 549 57.14 -5.14 14.73
C LYS A 549 58.52 -4.76 14.18
N GLN A 550 58.64 -4.42 12.89
CA GLN A 550 59.90 -3.98 12.27
C GLN A 550 59.67 -2.89 11.22
N ALA A 551 59.24 -1.69 11.63
CA ALA A 551 59.56 -0.42 10.94
C ALA A 551 58.79 0.73 11.59
N SER A 552 59.39 1.38 12.58
CA SER A 552 59.05 2.76 12.92
C SER A 552 59.87 3.68 12.01
N THR A 553 59.24 4.32 11.03
CA THR A 553 59.40 5.76 10.73
C THR A 553 58.78 6.15 9.37
N LYS A 554 58.21 7.36 9.38
CA LYS A 554 57.88 8.28 8.29
C LYS A 554 56.59 8.06 7.48
N ASN A 555 55.69 9.02 7.70
CA ASN A 555 54.88 9.77 6.73
C ASN A 555 54.60 9.07 5.40
N GLY A 556 53.41 8.49 5.31
CA GLY A 556 52.71 8.21 4.08
C GLY A 556 51.22 8.23 4.38
N GLN A 557 50.45 8.99 3.60
CA GLN A 557 49.00 8.91 3.57
C GLN A 557 48.61 7.43 3.42
N LYS A 558 48.05 6.87 4.49
CA LYS A 558 47.45 5.54 4.46
C LYS A 558 46.07 5.68 3.82
N ASP A 559 45.99 5.50 2.51
CA ASP A 559 44.76 5.03 1.88
C ASP A 559 44.55 3.58 2.30
N GLN A 560 44.15 3.37 3.56
CA GLN A 560 43.61 2.10 4.00
C GLN A 560 42.20 2.00 3.41
N ARG A 561 42.00 1.15 2.39
CA ARG A 561 40.67 0.66 2.00
C ARG A 561 40.14 -0.22 3.15
N GLU A 562 39.62 0.41 4.19
CA GLU A 562 38.96 -0.23 5.33
C GLU A 562 37.52 -0.61 4.93
N GLY A 563 37.34 -1.71 4.20
CA GLY A 563 36.02 -2.32 3.89
C GLY A 563 35.06 -1.46 3.05
N LEU A 564 33.88 -2.04 2.72
CA LEU A 564 32.77 -1.35 2.02
C LEU A 564 32.09 -0.25 2.86
N LEU A 565 32.49 -0.11 4.13
CA LEU A 565 31.78 0.60 5.19
C LEU A 565 32.74 1.43 6.02
N MET A 566 32.47 2.72 6.09
CA MET A 566 33.04 3.59 7.13
C MET A 566 31.90 4.02 8.08
N PRO A 567 32.19 4.23 9.38
CA PRO A 567 31.25 4.79 10.34
C PRO A 567 30.64 6.11 9.84
N ARG A 568 29.44 6.42 10.35
CA ARG A 568 28.71 7.68 10.08
C ARG A 568 29.63 8.89 10.31
N ASN A 569 29.79 9.76 9.30
CA ASN A 569 30.50 11.05 9.40
C ASN A 569 29.63 12.12 8.73
N SER A 570 29.53 13.31 9.35
CA SER A 570 28.68 14.43 8.95
C SER A 570 28.92 14.99 7.54
N ASP A 571 30.10 14.76 6.95
CA ASP A 571 30.46 15.32 5.64
C ASP A 571 30.25 14.34 4.46
N TYR A 572 29.86 13.09 4.72
CA TYR A 572 29.67 12.11 3.64
C TYR A 572 28.34 12.29 2.92
N LYS A 573 28.41 12.63 1.62
CA LYS A 573 27.23 12.64 0.73
C LYS A 573 27.17 11.34 -0.05
N LEU A 574 26.22 10.48 0.31
CA LEU A 574 25.91 9.28 -0.47
C LEU A 574 25.60 9.68 -1.91
N ARG A 575 26.39 9.18 -2.86
CA ARG A 575 26.25 9.44 -4.30
C ARG A 575 26.55 8.18 -5.09
N LEU A 576 25.80 7.99 -6.17
CA LEU A 576 26.06 6.94 -7.15
C LEU A 576 27.28 7.33 -8.00
N PRO A 577 28.15 6.35 -8.34
CA PRO A 577 29.20 6.54 -9.36
C PRO A 577 28.60 6.98 -10.70
N ALA A 578 29.36 7.75 -11.49
CA ALA A 578 28.87 8.28 -12.78
C ALA A 578 28.54 7.16 -13.78
N GLU A 579 29.30 6.08 -13.73
CA GLU A 579 29.18 4.88 -14.54
C GLU A 579 28.25 3.80 -13.94
N ALA A 580 27.56 4.10 -12.83
CA ALA A 580 26.65 3.17 -12.17
C ALA A 580 25.65 2.60 -13.19
N ASP A 581 25.37 1.31 -13.09
CA ASP A 581 24.33 0.65 -13.87
C ASP A 581 23.19 0.17 -12.97
N LYS A 582 22.23 -0.56 -13.55
CA LYS A 582 21.08 -1.11 -12.81
C LYS A 582 21.49 -1.99 -11.62
N ASN A 583 22.61 -2.72 -11.71
CA ASN A 583 23.09 -3.61 -10.65
C ASN A 583 23.78 -2.79 -9.55
N THR A 584 24.57 -1.77 -9.93
CA THR A 584 25.12 -0.82 -8.97
C THR A 584 24.01 -0.13 -8.19
N LEU A 585 23.02 0.45 -8.89
CA LEU A 585 21.88 1.10 -8.26
C LEU A 585 21.09 0.14 -7.36
N SER A 586 20.89 -1.10 -7.81
CA SER A 586 20.24 -2.14 -7.01
C SER A 586 21.03 -2.45 -5.73
N ALA A 587 22.35 -2.60 -5.80
CA ALA A 587 23.18 -2.87 -4.63
C ALA A 587 23.09 -1.73 -3.62
N TYR A 588 23.20 -0.47 -4.07
CA TYR A 588 23.05 0.70 -3.20
C TYR A 588 21.70 0.71 -2.49
N CYS A 589 20.61 0.48 -3.24
CA CYS A 589 19.27 0.45 -2.68
C CYS A 589 19.09 -0.69 -1.66
N HIS A 590 19.58 -1.90 -1.96
CA HIS A 590 19.49 -3.04 -1.04
C HIS A 590 20.29 -2.81 0.24
N PHE A 591 21.53 -2.30 0.15
CA PHE A 591 22.32 -1.95 1.33
C PHE A 591 21.62 -0.91 2.21
N MET A 592 21.03 0.13 1.61
CA MET A 592 20.26 1.12 2.36
C MET A 592 19.03 0.51 3.04
N VAL A 593 18.34 -0.42 2.39
CA VAL A 593 17.21 -1.11 3.03
C VAL A 593 17.69 -2.00 4.18
N LEU A 594 18.76 -2.78 3.99
CA LEU A 594 19.35 -3.62 5.05
C LEU A 594 19.78 -2.78 6.27
N GLU A 595 20.40 -1.62 6.04
CA GLU A 595 20.76 -0.64 7.07
C GLU A 595 19.51 -0.14 7.80
N ASN A 596 18.48 0.29 7.06
CA ASN A 596 17.26 0.85 7.67
C ASN A 596 16.35 -0.20 8.30
N LEU A 597 16.62 -1.50 8.10
CA LEU A 597 16.00 -2.61 8.83
C LEU A 597 16.86 -3.09 10.00
N ASP A 598 17.98 -2.42 10.31
CA ASP A 598 18.91 -2.82 11.36
C ASP A 598 19.39 -4.28 11.22
N LEU A 599 19.47 -4.79 9.97
CA LEU A 599 20.14 -6.06 9.64
C LEU A 599 21.66 -5.89 9.61
N LEU A 600 22.09 -4.64 9.52
CA LEU A 600 23.45 -4.16 9.74
C LEU A 600 23.42 -3.25 10.97
N SER A 601 24.34 -3.47 11.91
CA SER A 601 24.45 -2.66 13.12
C SER A 601 24.95 -1.24 12.80
N PRO A 602 24.71 -0.24 13.66
CA PRO A 602 25.15 1.15 13.41
C PRO A 602 26.66 1.31 13.14
N ASN A 603 27.48 0.37 13.62
CA ASN A 603 28.93 0.35 13.41
C ASN A 603 29.33 -0.35 12.10
N GLY A 604 28.37 -0.75 11.28
CA GLY A 604 28.60 -1.48 10.03
C GLY A 604 28.91 -2.97 10.23
N GLY A 605 28.59 -3.55 11.39
CA GLY A 605 28.74 -4.98 11.67
C GLY A 605 27.48 -5.78 11.31
N MET A 606 27.61 -7.04 10.87
CA MET A 606 26.46 -7.92 10.64
C MET A 606 25.70 -8.21 11.94
N THR A 607 24.36 -8.11 11.95
CA THR A 607 23.55 -8.53 13.11
C THR A 607 23.21 -10.02 13.05
N VAL A 608 22.73 -10.60 14.15
CA VAL A 608 22.28 -12.01 14.18
C VAL A 608 21.21 -12.28 13.11
N LEU A 609 20.27 -11.34 12.93
CA LEU A 609 19.21 -11.47 11.93
C LEU A 609 19.76 -11.37 10.50
N GLY A 610 20.70 -10.45 10.25
CA GLY A 610 21.39 -10.37 8.95
C GLY A 610 22.22 -11.64 8.67
N ASN A 611 22.87 -12.19 9.69
CA ASN A 611 23.66 -13.42 9.60
C ASN A 611 22.78 -14.66 9.32
N VAL A 612 21.57 -14.71 9.84
CA VAL A 612 20.64 -15.80 9.53
C VAL A 612 20.06 -15.65 8.12
N LEU A 613 19.79 -14.42 7.68
CA LEU A 613 19.25 -14.17 6.35
C LEU A 613 20.26 -14.48 5.23
N GLN A 614 21.56 -14.26 5.44
CA GLN A 614 22.58 -14.55 4.42
C GLN A 614 22.73 -16.06 4.10
N ASP A 615 22.37 -16.94 5.05
CA ASP A 615 22.50 -18.39 4.92
C ASP A 615 21.37 -19.01 4.06
N ILE A 616 20.44 -18.19 3.59
CA ILE A 616 19.35 -18.62 2.72
C ILE A 616 19.84 -18.71 1.28
N GLU A 617 19.91 -19.94 0.77
CA GLU A 617 20.36 -20.19 -0.61
C GLU A 617 19.21 -20.16 -1.63
N GLN A 618 17.99 -20.55 -1.22
CA GLN A 618 16.82 -20.58 -2.09
C GLN A 618 16.24 -19.16 -2.25
N LYS A 619 16.26 -18.64 -3.48
CA LYS A 619 15.82 -17.27 -3.78
C LYS A 619 14.36 -17.01 -3.43
N GLU A 620 13.48 -17.99 -3.58
CA GLU A 620 12.06 -17.91 -3.20
C GLU A 620 11.84 -17.68 -1.70
N PHE A 621 12.79 -18.06 -0.85
CA PHE A 621 12.65 -18.02 0.60
C PHE A 621 13.27 -16.78 1.24
N ILE A 622 14.05 -15.99 0.49
CA ILE A 622 14.70 -14.78 1.01
C ILE A 622 13.67 -13.79 1.55
N GLU A 623 12.67 -13.42 0.74
CA GLU A 623 11.64 -12.47 1.17
C GLU A 623 10.72 -13.06 2.26
N PRO A 624 10.16 -14.28 2.13
CA PRO A 624 9.40 -14.91 3.21
C PRO A 624 10.15 -14.96 4.54
N ALA A 625 11.46 -15.28 4.52
CA ALA A 625 12.28 -15.30 5.72
C ALA A 625 12.48 -13.91 6.29
N LEU A 626 12.81 -12.90 5.46
CA LEU A 626 12.91 -11.51 5.91
C LEU A 626 11.62 -11.07 6.61
N ILE A 627 10.46 -11.38 6.03
CA ILE A 627 9.16 -11.04 6.63
C ILE A 627 8.93 -11.78 7.94
N ALA A 628 9.31 -13.06 8.04
CA ALA A 628 9.26 -13.79 9.30
C ALA A 628 10.16 -13.15 10.36
N LEU A 629 11.39 -12.76 10.01
CA LEU A 629 12.32 -12.06 10.90
C LEU A 629 11.72 -10.73 11.40
N GLU A 630 11.11 -9.95 10.51
CA GLU A 630 10.45 -8.71 10.88
C GLU A 630 9.24 -8.94 11.79
N LEU A 631 8.38 -9.92 11.49
CA LEU A 631 7.24 -10.28 12.36
C LEU A 631 7.70 -10.75 13.75
N MET A 632 8.86 -11.42 13.84
CA MET A 632 9.46 -11.79 15.12
C MET A 632 9.94 -10.56 15.91
N LYS A 633 10.53 -9.55 15.26
CA LYS A 633 10.92 -8.29 15.94
C LYS A 633 9.73 -7.60 16.61
N PHE A 634 8.55 -7.68 16.00
CA PHE A 634 7.32 -7.10 16.53
C PHE A 634 6.53 -8.06 17.45
N GLY A 635 7.04 -9.27 17.72
CA GLY A 635 6.38 -10.23 18.61
C GLY A 635 5.07 -10.82 18.08
N VAL A 636 4.80 -10.72 16.78
CA VAL A 636 3.54 -11.17 16.15
C VAL A 636 3.66 -12.50 15.41
N MET A 637 4.82 -13.16 15.51
CA MET A 637 5.04 -14.53 15.03
C MET A 637 4.89 -15.51 16.20
N SER A 638 3.69 -16.05 16.41
CA SER A 638 3.40 -17.00 17.49
C SER A 638 2.29 -17.99 17.13
N GLY A 639 2.11 -19.02 17.95
CA GLY A 639 0.95 -19.94 17.90
C GLY A 639 -0.25 -19.46 18.73
N GLU A 640 -0.17 -18.27 19.33
CA GLU A 640 -1.23 -17.71 20.18
C GLU A 640 -2.40 -17.19 19.36
N THR A 641 -3.58 -17.23 19.96
CA THR A 641 -4.82 -16.76 19.35
C THR A 641 -4.97 -15.25 19.48
N TRP A 642 -5.44 -14.62 18.41
CA TRP A 642 -5.77 -13.20 18.37
C TRP A 642 -6.76 -12.75 19.46
N GLU A 643 -6.57 -11.52 19.93
CA GLU A 643 -7.52 -10.82 20.79
C GLU A 643 -8.32 -9.77 19.99
N PRO A 644 -9.63 -9.58 20.28
CA PRO A 644 -10.38 -8.49 19.67
C PRO A 644 -9.78 -7.14 20.09
N ALA A 645 -9.63 -6.21 19.15
CA ALA A 645 -8.99 -4.92 19.43
C ALA A 645 -9.77 -4.02 20.41
N VAL A 646 -11.07 -4.30 20.59
CA VAL A 646 -11.98 -3.57 21.47
C VAL A 646 -12.85 -4.60 22.20
N PRO A 647 -12.85 -4.66 23.55
CA PRO A 647 -13.61 -5.66 24.31
C PRO A 647 -15.11 -5.65 24.02
N GLU A 648 -15.68 -4.48 23.75
CA GLU A 648 -17.10 -4.29 23.44
C GLU A 648 -17.49 -4.85 22.05
N LYS A 649 -16.50 -5.18 21.21
CA LYS A 649 -16.70 -5.76 19.88
C LYS A 649 -16.00 -7.13 19.79
N PRO A 650 -16.59 -8.18 20.38
CA PRO A 650 -16.01 -9.53 20.31
C PRO A 650 -16.03 -10.07 18.88
N PHE A 651 -15.24 -11.11 18.64
CA PHE A 651 -15.30 -11.83 17.36
C PHE A 651 -16.69 -12.43 17.10
N PRO A 652 -17.04 -12.69 15.83
CA PRO A 652 -18.36 -13.18 15.47
C PRO A 652 -18.66 -14.50 16.18
N SER A 653 -19.75 -14.54 16.95
CA SER A 653 -20.04 -15.60 17.95
C SER A 653 -20.16 -17.02 17.39
N GLN A 654 -20.39 -17.17 16.08
CA GLN A 654 -20.46 -18.46 15.41
C GLN A 654 -19.08 -18.96 14.97
N THR A 655 -18.09 -18.08 14.91
CA THR A 655 -16.70 -18.44 14.61
C THR A 655 -16.14 -19.16 15.84
N GLU A 656 -15.97 -20.48 15.75
CA GLU A 656 -15.35 -21.26 16.82
C GLU A 656 -13.84 -20.92 16.93
N TYR A 657 -13.54 -19.83 17.62
CA TYR A 657 -12.20 -19.31 17.84
C TYR A 657 -11.97 -19.02 19.34
N PRO A 658 -10.98 -19.64 20.00
CA PRO A 658 -9.94 -20.52 19.44
C PRO A 658 -10.48 -21.88 18.94
N PRO A 659 -9.77 -22.55 18.01
CA PRO A 659 -10.17 -23.87 17.51
C PRO A 659 -10.19 -24.94 18.62
N LYS A 660 -11.18 -25.84 18.59
CA LYS A 660 -11.31 -26.98 19.52
C LYS A 660 -10.44 -28.17 19.07
N HIS A 661 -9.12 -28.02 19.08
CA HIS A 661 -8.17 -29.11 18.75
C HIS A 661 -7.02 -29.11 19.77
N PRO A 662 -6.56 -30.26 20.32
CA PRO A 662 -5.52 -30.26 21.35
C PRO A 662 -4.21 -29.59 20.89
N ASP A 663 -3.81 -29.81 19.63
CA ASP A 663 -2.60 -29.23 19.03
C ASP A 663 -2.85 -27.89 18.32
N TYR A 664 -3.92 -27.14 18.65
CA TYR A 664 -4.33 -25.94 17.89
C TYR A 664 -3.22 -24.89 17.79
N LYS A 665 -2.43 -24.66 18.86
CA LYS A 665 -1.30 -23.70 18.85
C LYS A 665 -0.25 -24.07 17.80
N SER A 666 0.09 -25.36 17.72
CA SER A 666 1.01 -25.88 16.71
C SER A 666 0.44 -25.71 15.30
N HIS A 667 -0.85 -26.00 15.10
CA HIS A 667 -1.49 -25.82 13.80
C HIS A 667 -1.49 -24.36 13.35
N ILE A 668 -1.85 -23.43 14.25
CA ILE A 668 -1.83 -21.98 13.98
C ILE A 668 -0.43 -21.55 13.56
N LEU A 669 0.60 -21.89 14.33
CA LEU A 669 1.98 -21.49 14.04
C LEU A 669 2.46 -22.04 12.69
N ILE A 670 2.22 -23.33 12.40
CA ILE A 670 2.58 -23.95 11.12
C ILE A 670 1.87 -23.24 9.97
N ASN A 671 0.56 -23.03 10.08
CA ASN A 671 -0.24 -22.40 9.03
C ASN A 671 0.24 -20.97 8.75
N ARG A 672 0.52 -20.17 9.79
CA ARG A 672 1.04 -18.80 9.66
C ARG A 672 2.41 -18.76 9.00
N VAL A 673 3.34 -19.61 9.41
CA VAL A 673 4.69 -19.66 8.80
C VAL A 673 4.62 -20.11 7.34
N ILE A 674 3.89 -21.18 7.06
CA ILE A 674 3.78 -21.74 5.70
C ILE A 674 3.03 -20.79 4.76
N SER A 675 2.08 -19.98 5.26
CA SER A 675 1.34 -19.01 4.44
C SER A 675 2.20 -17.84 3.92
N LEU A 676 3.42 -17.65 4.44
CA LEU A 676 4.37 -16.67 3.91
C LEU A 676 4.93 -17.06 2.54
N VAL A 677 4.94 -18.35 2.21
CA VAL A 677 5.51 -18.87 0.97
C VAL A 677 4.51 -18.71 -0.19
N PRO A 678 4.89 -18.06 -1.29
CA PRO A 678 4.04 -17.94 -2.47
C PRO A 678 3.70 -19.29 -3.07
N MET A 679 2.47 -19.42 -3.55
CA MET A 679 1.94 -20.63 -4.15
C MET A 679 1.50 -20.41 -5.60
N LYS A 680 1.62 -21.44 -6.44
CA LYS A 680 1.23 -21.38 -7.86
C LYS A 680 -0.28 -21.57 -8.00
N LEU A 681 -0.94 -20.52 -8.51
CA LEU A 681 -2.38 -20.48 -8.71
C LEU A 681 -2.71 -20.27 -10.20
N ARG A 682 -3.87 -20.79 -10.61
CA ARG A 682 -4.43 -20.55 -11.94
C ARG A 682 -4.87 -19.08 -12.05
N ASN A 683 -4.99 -18.58 -13.28
CA ASN A 683 -5.53 -17.25 -13.57
C ASN A 683 -7.07 -17.25 -13.40
N ASP A 684 -7.52 -17.47 -12.17
CA ASP A 684 -8.92 -17.58 -11.78
C ASP A 684 -9.15 -16.90 -10.41
N MET A 685 -10.40 -16.85 -9.97
CA MET A 685 -10.76 -16.44 -8.61
C MET A 685 -10.51 -17.58 -7.60
N TRP A 686 -10.33 -17.23 -6.33
CA TRP A 686 -10.29 -18.20 -5.25
C TRP A 686 -11.66 -18.86 -5.07
N ASN A 687 -11.66 -20.20 -5.08
CA ASN A 687 -12.88 -21.00 -5.08
C ASN A 687 -12.91 -22.04 -3.94
N SER A 688 -12.20 -21.77 -2.84
CA SER A 688 -12.24 -22.59 -1.63
C SER A 688 -12.57 -21.71 -0.41
N ASP A 689 -12.69 -22.33 0.75
CA ASP A 689 -12.98 -21.61 1.98
C ASP A 689 -11.78 -20.75 2.41
N VAL A 690 -12.05 -19.84 3.35
CA VAL A 690 -11.05 -18.94 3.94
C VAL A 690 -10.87 -19.27 5.42
N ASN A 691 -9.70 -18.97 5.97
CA ASN A 691 -9.38 -19.25 7.37
C ASN A 691 -9.34 -17.95 8.18
N PHE A 692 -10.06 -17.93 9.30
CA PHE A 692 -10.20 -16.75 10.16
C PHE A 692 -8.87 -16.30 10.77
N ASP A 693 -8.08 -17.23 11.29
CA ASP A 693 -6.76 -16.93 11.88
C ASP A 693 -5.80 -16.31 10.84
N LEU A 694 -5.71 -16.95 9.67
CA LEU A 694 -4.86 -16.48 8.57
C LEU A 694 -5.32 -15.15 8.00
N ALA A 695 -6.62 -14.85 8.00
CA ALA A 695 -7.13 -13.54 7.62
C ALA A 695 -6.63 -12.43 8.58
N GLY A 696 -6.54 -12.73 9.88
CA GLY A 696 -5.93 -11.83 10.88
C GLY A 696 -4.44 -11.67 10.63
N PHE A 697 -3.72 -12.79 10.50
CA PHE A 697 -2.29 -12.80 10.26
C PHE A 697 -1.89 -12.05 8.97
N HIS A 698 -2.60 -12.26 7.87
CA HIS A 698 -2.30 -11.59 6.59
C HIS A 698 -2.62 -10.10 6.60
N THR A 699 -3.45 -9.62 7.53
CA THR A 699 -3.61 -8.19 7.75
C THR A 699 -2.33 -7.57 8.33
N LEU A 700 -1.65 -8.25 9.26
CA LEU A 700 -0.35 -7.85 9.79
C LEU A 700 0.73 -7.84 8.71
N ILE A 701 0.82 -8.92 7.92
CA ILE A 701 1.78 -9.00 6.80
C ILE A 701 1.55 -7.86 5.81
N LYS A 702 0.29 -7.54 5.49
CA LYS A 702 -0.05 -6.49 4.53
C LYS A 702 0.45 -5.12 4.96
N ILE A 703 0.27 -4.74 6.23
CA ILE A 703 0.71 -3.42 6.72
C ILE A 703 2.24 -3.37 6.88
N LEU A 704 2.87 -4.47 7.31
CA LEU A 704 4.32 -4.59 7.37
C LEU A 704 4.94 -4.44 5.97
N LYS A 705 4.54 -5.28 5.01
CA LYS A 705 5.05 -5.22 3.62
C LYS A 705 4.82 -3.86 2.96
N ARG A 706 3.69 -3.20 3.23
CA ARG A 706 3.45 -1.84 2.74
C ARG A 706 4.45 -0.84 3.31
N SER A 707 4.79 -0.96 4.59
CA SER A 707 5.77 -0.08 5.26
C SER A 707 7.19 -0.34 4.74
N LEU A 708 7.57 -1.62 4.54
CA LEU A 708 8.86 -2.00 3.96
C LEU A 708 9.03 -1.53 2.50
N ARG A 709 7.95 -1.59 1.72
CA ARG A 709 7.93 -1.05 0.36
C ARG A 709 8.12 0.46 0.34
N GLN A 710 7.41 1.18 1.22
CA GLN A 710 7.60 2.64 1.37
C GLN A 710 9.03 2.99 1.80
N LEU A 711 9.63 2.20 2.67
CA LEU A 711 11.03 2.35 3.06
C LEU A 711 11.97 2.14 1.86
N SER A 712 11.69 1.15 1.01
CA SER A 712 12.49 0.86 -0.20
C SER A 712 12.35 1.94 -1.27
N GLU A 713 11.12 2.42 -1.51
CA GLU A 713 10.86 3.59 -2.35
C GLU A 713 11.63 4.82 -1.84
N SER A 714 11.65 5.04 -0.53
CA SER A 714 12.42 6.12 0.09
C SER A 714 13.93 5.95 -0.03
N CYS A 715 14.47 4.73 0.06
CA CYS A 715 15.89 4.47 -0.17
C CYS A 715 16.27 4.83 -1.60
N LEU A 716 15.49 4.35 -2.57
CA LEU A 716 15.68 4.67 -3.98
C LEU A 716 15.54 6.18 -4.25
N ALA A 717 14.52 6.82 -3.69
CA ALA A 717 14.32 8.26 -3.83
C ALA A 717 15.49 9.06 -3.27
N SER A 718 16.04 8.63 -2.12
CA SER A 718 17.19 9.29 -1.50
C SER A 718 18.45 9.23 -2.38
N LEU A 719 18.61 8.17 -3.18
CA LEU A 719 19.68 8.06 -4.18
C LEU A 719 19.43 8.93 -5.40
N LEU A 720 18.17 9.02 -5.86
CA LEU A 720 17.82 9.67 -7.12
C LEU A 720 17.56 11.18 -7.01
N LEU A 721 17.09 11.68 -5.87
CA LEU A 721 16.79 13.11 -5.69
C LEU A 721 18.01 14.02 -5.97
N PRO A 722 19.24 13.65 -5.55
CA PRO A 722 20.44 14.42 -5.90
C PRO A 722 20.93 14.20 -7.34
N GLN A 723 20.53 13.13 -8.02
CA GLN A 723 21.05 12.69 -9.32
C GLN A 723 19.91 12.14 -10.21
N LEU A 724 18.98 13.02 -10.61
CA LEU A 724 17.74 12.66 -11.32
C LEU A 724 17.96 12.03 -12.71
N GLU A 725 19.16 12.15 -13.27
CA GLU A 725 19.56 11.52 -14.52
C GLU A 725 19.54 9.99 -14.44
N PHE A 726 19.75 9.41 -13.26
CA PHE A 726 19.71 7.96 -13.05
C PHE A 726 18.30 7.37 -13.11
N THR A 727 17.24 8.20 -13.09
CA THR A 727 15.87 7.68 -13.27
C THR A 727 15.70 7.02 -14.65
N ASN A 728 16.44 7.49 -15.66
CA ASN A 728 16.44 6.92 -17.01
C ASN A 728 17.15 5.55 -17.09
N GLN A 729 17.98 5.21 -16.11
CA GLN A 729 18.70 3.93 -16.08
C GLN A 729 17.90 2.81 -15.41
N LEU A 730 16.80 3.14 -14.72
CA LEU A 730 15.90 2.15 -14.16
C LEU A 730 15.21 1.36 -15.29
N PRO A 731 15.32 0.02 -15.30
CA PRO A 731 14.56 -0.76 -16.26
C PRO A 731 13.06 -0.66 -15.93
N LYS A 732 12.20 -0.80 -16.94
CA LYS A 732 10.74 -0.61 -16.75
C LYS A 732 10.10 -1.61 -15.78
N ASP A 733 10.75 -2.74 -15.54
CA ASP A 733 10.35 -3.83 -14.65
C ASP A 733 10.98 -3.75 -13.25
N PHE A 734 11.64 -2.63 -12.89
CA PHE A 734 12.45 -2.52 -11.67
C PHE A 734 11.72 -2.86 -10.34
N MET A 735 10.40 -2.65 -10.26
CA MET A 735 9.53 -3.02 -9.13
C MET A 735 8.40 -3.98 -9.54
N CYS A 736 8.53 -4.63 -10.71
CA CYS A 736 7.51 -5.53 -11.22
C CYS A 736 7.57 -6.90 -10.54
N VAL A 737 6.44 -7.35 -9.99
CA VAL A 737 6.33 -8.61 -9.23
C VAL A 737 5.79 -9.78 -10.04
N THR A 738 5.57 -9.60 -11.35
CA THR A 738 5.01 -10.66 -12.21
C THR A 738 6.08 -11.51 -12.85
N GLN A 739 5.96 -12.83 -12.72
CA GLN A 739 6.82 -13.80 -13.41
C GLN A 739 6.48 -13.85 -14.90
N ASP A 740 7.50 -13.89 -15.76
CA ASP A 740 7.33 -14.16 -17.18
C ASP A 740 6.77 -15.58 -17.39
N ARG A 741 5.75 -15.71 -18.25
CA ARG A 741 5.15 -17.00 -18.62
C ARG A 741 6.12 -17.92 -19.34
N LYS A 742 7.17 -17.39 -19.97
CA LYS A 742 8.17 -18.17 -20.73
C LYS A 742 9.40 -18.56 -19.92
N ASN A 743 9.70 -17.84 -18.84
CA ASN A 743 10.87 -18.06 -18.00
C ASN A 743 10.46 -18.13 -16.54
N HIS A 744 10.12 -19.34 -16.09
CA HIS A 744 9.79 -19.64 -14.69
C HIS A 744 10.95 -19.41 -13.69
N LEU A 745 12.13 -18.99 -14.19
CA LEU A 745 13.34 -18.70 -13.42
C LEU A 745 13.56 -17.18 -13.18
N GLN A 746 12.65 -16.29 -13.61
CA GLN A 746 12.71 -14.87 -13.23
C GLN A 746 12.20 -14.68 -11.78
N TYR A 747 13.14 -14.70 -10.85
CA TYR A 747 13.05 -14.18 -9.48
C TYR A 747 13.41 -12.68 -9.47
N PRO A 748 13.09 -11.96 -8.36
CA PRO A 748 12.04 -10.96 -8.23
C PRO A 748 12.29 -9.67 -9.05
N ALA A 749 11.47 -8.64 -8.81
CA ALA A 749 11.79 -7.26 -9.19
C ALA A 749 13.27 -6.91 -8.92
N LEU A 750 13.87 -6.03 -9.75
CA LEU A 750 15.26 -5.57 -9.54
C LEU A 750 15.48 -5.00 -8.14
N LEU A 751 14.46 -4.37 -7.57
CA LEU A 751 14.45 -3.76 -6.26
C LEU A 751 13.39 -4.40 -5.34
N PRO A 752 13.50 -4.24 -4.00
CA PRO A 752 12.57 -4.83 -3.04
C PRO A 752 11.13 -4.32 -3.17
N ALA A 753 10.29 -5.08 -3.90
CA ALA A 753 8.91 -4.69 -4.19
C ALA A 753 7.87 -5.20 -3.15
N PHE A 754 8.26 -6.15 -2.28
CA PHE A 754 7.43 -6.73 -1.23
C PHE A 754 5.98 -7.07 -1.66
N PRO A 755 5.79 -7.96 -2.66
CA PRO A 755 4.47 -8.41 -3.08
C PRO A 755 3.65 -8.98 -1.91
N LEU A 756 2.35 -8.73 -1.90
CA LEU A 756 1.47 -9.27 -0.87
C LEU A 756 1.32 -10.79 -1.05
N PRO A 757 1.70 -11.62 -0.06
CA PRO A 757 1.52 -13.05 -0.12
C PRO A 757 0.05 -13.39 0.17
N ARG A 758 -0.40 -14.53 -0.37
CA ARG A 758 -1.75 -15.01 -0.13
C ARG A 758 -1.75 -16.12 0.91
N ALA A 759 -2.80 -16.18 1.73
CA ALA A 759 -3.02 -17.19 2.75
C ALA A 759 -3.21 -18.62 2.20
N CYS A 760 -3.33 -18.78 0.88
CA CYS A 760 -3.67 -20.02 0.20
C CYS A 760 -2.86 -21.23 0.67
N LEU A 761 -1.53 -21.10 0.80
CA LEU A 761 -0.70 -22.23 1.21
C LEU A 761 -0.91 -22.61 2.69
N GLY A 762 -1.16 -21.63 3.56
CA GLY A 762 -1.55 -21.88 4.94
C GLY A 762 -2.93 -22.54 5.04
N ILE A 763 -3.88 -22.18 4.18
CA ILE A 763 -5.21 -22.83 4.12
C ILE A 763 -5.07 -24.29 3.69
N ILE A 764 -4.25 -24.56 2.67
CA ILE A 764 -3.94 -25.92 2.21
C ILE A 764 -3.21 -26.71 3.31
N CYS A 765 -2.25 -26.08 3.99
CA CYS A 765 -1.56 -26.69 5.12
C CYS A 765 -2.55 -27.03 6.24
N ASN A 766 -3.51 -26.16 6.53
CA ASN A 766 -4.55 -26.44 7.51
C ASN A 766 -5.36 -27.68 7.12
N PHE A 767 -5.80 -27.78 5.86
CA PHE A 767 -6.48 -28.98 5.36
C PHE A 767 -5.61 -30.23 5.52
N PHE A 768 -4.32 -30.15 5.20
CA PHE A 768 -3.38 -31.25 5.40
C PHE A 768 -3.23 -31.65 6.87
N LEU A 769 -3.10 -30.69 7.79
CA LEU A 769 -2.93 -30.93 9.23
C LEU A 769 -4.17 -31.56 9.85
N THR A 770 -5.37 -31.18 9.40
CA THR A 770 -6.65 -31.66 9.92
C THR A 770 -7.27 -32.81 9.12
N TYR A 771 -6.60 -33.29 8.07
CA TYR A 771 -7.14 -34.38 7.27
C TYR A 771 -7.17 -35.66 8.12
N GLU A 772 -8.32 -36.31 8.25
CA GLU A 772 -8.46 -37.58 9.00
C GLU A 772 -8.88 -38.76 8.12
N GLY A 773 -9.07 -38.53 6.81
CA GLY A 773 -9.48 -39.54 5.84
C GLY A 773 -8.39 -40.56 5.46
N ASP A 774 -8.69 -41.36 4.44
CA ASP A 774 -7.79 -42.39 3.91
C ASP A 774 -6.54 -41.75 3.27
N VAL A 775 -5.37 -42.28 3.64
CA VAL A 775 -4.06 -41.87 3.12
C VAL A 775 -4.00 -41.92 1.58
N THR A 776 -4.63 -42.92 0.97
CA THR A 776 -4.62 -43.12 -0.49
C THR A 776 -5.46 -42.07 -1.23
N GLU A 777 -6.48 -41.53 -0.58
CA GLU A 777 -7.40 -40.53 -1.16
C GLU A 777 -6.93 -39.09 -0.95
N PHE A 778 -6.00 -38.84 -0.02
CA PHE A 778 -5.57 -37.50 0.37
C PHE A 778 -5.24 -36.60 -0.82
N ARG A 779 -4.44 -37.09 -1.78
CA ARG A 779 -4.02 -36.31 -2.96
C ARG A 779 -5.21 -35.93 -3.84
N GLY A 780 -6.11 -36.88 -4.10
CA GLY A 780 -7.33 -36.64 -4.89
C GLY A 780 -8.26 -35.64 -4.20
N LYS A 781 -8.47 -35.79 -2.89
CA LYS A 781 -9.29 -34.86 -2.08
C LYS A 781 -8.72 -33.45 -2.01
N LEU A 782 -7.39 -33.33 -1.96
CA LEU A 782 -6.72 -32.04 -1.99
C LEU A 782 -6.93 -31.32 -3.33
N GLU A 783 -6.80 -32.02 -4.45
CA GLU A 783 -7.04 -31.45 -5.78
C GLU A 783 -8.51 -31.10 -6.02
N GLU A 784 -9.43 -31.93 -5.50
CA GLU A 784 -10.88 -31.70 -5.55
C GLU A 784 -11.28 -30.42 -4.80
N ASN A 785 -10.77 -30.23 -3.58
CA ASN A 785 -11.12 -29.11 -2.70
C ASN A 785 -10.47 -27.77 -3.09
N PHE A 786 -9.40 -27.81 -3.89
CA PHE A 786 -8.60 -26.62 -4.23
C PHE A 786 -8.28 -26.54 -5.73
N GLN A 787 -9.31 -26.52 -6.58
CA GLN A 787 -9.17 -26.56 -8.05
C GLN A 787 -8.41 -25.35 -8.65
N CYS A 788 -8.34 -24.22 -7.95
CA CYS A 788 -7.55 -23.06 -8.36
C CYS A 788 -6.03 -23.28 -8.23
N CYS A 789 -5.59 -24.33 -7.54
CA CYS A 789 -4.18 -24.68 -7.39
C CYS A 789 -3.62 -25.30 -8.67
N VAL A 790 -2.34 -25.07 -8.93
CA VAL A 790 -1.65 -25.75 -10.05
C VAL A 790 -1.00 -27.04 -9.57
N GLN A 791 -0.24 -27.00 -8.47
CA GLN A 791 0.50 -28.16 -7.93
C GLN A 791 0.45 -28.16 -6.38
N PRO A 792 -0.73 -28.41 -5.76
CA PRO A 792 -0.93 -28.18 -4.32
C PRO A 792 -0.01 -29.02 -3.43
N VAL A 793 0.27 -30.28 -3.77
CA VAL A 793 1.18 -31.12 -2.98
C VAL A 793 2.63 -30.62 -3.07
N GLN A 794 3.11 -30.26 -4.25
CA GLN A 794 4.49 -29.77 -4.42
C GLN A 794 4.70 -28.43 -3.72
N ASP A 795 3.70 -27.54 -3.75
CA ASP A 795 3.77 -26.29 -3.03
C ASP A 795 3.69 -26.50 -1.50
N LEU A 796 2.92 -27.50 -1.04
CA LEU A 796 2.92 -27.90 0.38
C LEU A 796 4.31 -28.41 0.82
N GLU A 797 4.97 -29.25 0.01
CA GLU A 797 6.34 -29.72 0.26
C GLU A 797 7.33 -28.54 0.34
N LYS A 798 7.20 -27.52 -0.52
CA LYS A 798 8.00 -26.28 -0.42
C LYS A 798 7.70 -25.49 0.85
N GLY A 799 6.43 -25.41 1.25
CA GLY A 799 6.03 -24.81 2.52
C GLY A 799 6.73 -25.48 3.70
N MET A 800 6.79 -26.81 3.69
CA MET A 800 7.53 -27.58 4.71
C MET A 800 9.04 -27.29 4.65
N GLN A 801 9.66 -27.23 3.46
CA GLN A 801 11.07 -26.85 3.33
C GLN A 801 11.36 -25.49 3.99
N PHE A 802 10.49 -24.49 3.73
CA PHE A 802 10.59 -23.18 4.36
C PHE A 802 10.43 -23.24 5.89
N TRP A 803 9.48 -24.04 6.39
CA TRP A 803 9.32 -24.25 7.84
C TRP A 803 10.63 -24.70 8.51
N PHE A 804 11.29 -25.72 7.96
CA PHE A 804 12.55 -26.22 8.53
C PHE A 804 13.69 -25.21 8.42
N LEU A 805 13.75 -24.48 7.31
CA LEU A 805 14.71 -23.38 7.15
C LEU A 805 14.51 -22.33 8.25
N LEU A 806 13.27 -21.86 8.46
CA LEU A 806 12.96 -20.86 9.46
C LEU A 806 13.18 -21.38 10.88
N LYS A 807 12.87 -22.66 11.15
CA LYS A 807 13.13 -23.29 12.45
C LYS A 807 14.62 -23.23 12.81
N ARG A 808 15.50 -23.59 11.88
CA ARG A 808 16.97 -23.50 12.10
C ARG A 808 17.41 -22.05 12.36
N ALA A 809 16.85 -21.12 11.60
CA ALA A 809 17.07 -19.68 11.78
C ALA A 809 16.69 -19.23 13.20
N VAL A 810 15.50 -19.62 13.68
CA VAL A 810 15.01 -19.32 15.03
C VAL A 810 15.89 -19.96 16.10
N ASP A 811 16.35 -21.21 15.92
CA ASP A 811 17.29 -21.84 16.87
C ASP A 811 18.60 -21.05 17.02
N VAL A 812 19.12 -20.49 15.92
CA VAL A 812 20.36 -19.68 15.95
C VAL A 812 20.10 -18.35 16.66
N ILE A 813 18.94 -17.74 16.40
CA ILE A 813 18.51 -16.51 17.06
C ILE A 813 18.36 -16.73 18.57
N ALA A 814 17.62 -17.75 18.99
CA ALA A 814 17.37 -18.06 20.41
C ALA A 814 18.65 -18.38 21.20
N LYS A 815 19.71 -18.85 20.55
CA LYS A 815 21.03 -19.03 21.18
C LYS A 815 21.80 -17.72 21.39
N SER A 816 21.49 -16.70 20.60
CA SER A 816 22.30 -15.48 20.49
C SER A 816 21.59 -14.25 21.07
N LEU A 817 20.26 -14.22 21.04
CA LEU A 817 19.42 -13.12 21.45
C LEU A 817 18.33 -13.62 22.41
N PRO A 818 18.19 -13.02 23.61
CA PRO A 818 17.09 -13.33 24.51
C PRO A 818 15.76 -12.86 23.93
N GLY A 819 14.68 -13.59 24.23
CA GLY A 819 13.31 -13.32 23.79
C GLY A 819 12.81 -14.17 22.62
N ALA A 820 13.64 -15.08 22.09
CA ALA A 820 13.24 -16.00 21.02
C ALA A 820 13.14 -17.48 21.48
N GLU A 821 13.40 -17.74 22.77
CA GLU A 821 13.42 -19.08 23.36
C GLU A 821 12.02 -19.73 23.35
N ASP A 822 10.99 -18.97 23.69
CA ASP A 822 9.60 -19.45 23.70
C ASP A 822 9.14 -19.84 22.29
N LEU A 823 9.42 -18.98 21.30
CA LEU A 823 9.12 -19.29 19.90
C LEU A 823 9.92 -20.51 19.40
N ALA A 824 11.18 -20.66 19.80
CA ALA A 824 11.98 -21.83 19.45
C ALA A 824 11.38 -23.13 20.04
N ALA A 825 10.89 -23.08 21.28
CA ALA A 825 10.20 -24.19 21.93
C ALA A 825 8.87 -24.53 21.22
N ASP A 826 8.06 -23.52 20.91
CA ASP A 826 6.80 -23.70 20.17
C ASP A 826 7.04 -24.29 18.77
N MET A 827 8.06 -23.82 18.06
CA MET A 827 8.44 -24.38 16.76
C MET A 827 8.96 -25.82 16.87
N ALA A 828 9.59 -26.20 17.98
CA ALA A 828 10.02 -27.58 18.20
C ALA A 828 8.82 -28.53 18.37
N GLU A 829 7.80 -28.10 19.14
CA GLU A 829 6.58 -28.88 19.32
C GLU A 829 5.75 -28.95 18.02
N ALA A 830 5.59 -27.81 17.34
CA ALA A 830 4.93 -27.76 16.04
C ALA A 830 5.65 -28.63 14.98
N THR A 831 6.98 -28.73 15.04
CA THR A 831 7.75 -29.63 14.17
C THR A 831 7.40 -31.10 14.40
N ARG A 832 7.14 -31.51 15.66
CA ARG A 832 6.71 -32.88 15.99
C ARG A 832 5.36 -33.19 15.33
N VAL A 833 4.41 -32.27 15.42
CA VAL A 833 3.08 -32.38 14.80
C VAL A 833 3.18 -32.46 13.27
N LEU A 834 3.96 -31.55 12.66
CA LEU A 834 4.15 -31.51 11.20
C LEU A 834 4.77 -32.81 10.66
N ARG A 835 5.83 -33.32 11.31
CA ARG A 835 6.50 -34.57 10.91
C ARG A 835 5.60 -35.80 11.04
N LYS A 836 4.82 -35.87 12.13
CA LYS A 836 3.84 -36.96 12.35
C LYS A 836 2.84 -37.02 11.20
N GLN A 837 2.25 -35.89 10.83
CA GLN A 837 1.27 -35.84 9.76
C GLN A 837 1.88 -36.08 8.37
N ALA A 838 3.06 -35.51 8.10
CA ALA A 838 3.76 -35.71 6.83
C ALA A 838 4.11 -37.18 6.58
N SER A 839 4.56 -37.87 7.64
CA SER A 839 4.85 -39.31 7.60
C SER A 839 3.59 -40.13 7.33
N ARG A 840 2.47 -39.81 7.98
CA ARG A 840 1.19 -40.51 7.80
C ARG A 840 0.65 -40.38 6.37
N LEU A 841 0.75 -39.20 5.77
CA LEU A 841 0.18 -38.88 4.46
C LEU A 841 1.17 -39.02 3.28
N HIS A 842 2.38 -39.53 3.53
CA HIS A 842 3.42 -39.69 2.52
C HIS A 842 3.71 -38.39 1.73
N VAL A 843 3.72 -37.25 2.42
CA VAL A 843 4.11 -35.95 1.87
C VAL A 843 5.58 -35.71 2.18
N ARG A 844 6.38 -35.31 1.18
CA ARG A 844 7.83 -35.17 1.37
C ARG A 844 8.15 -33.97 2.25
N CYS A 845 8.68 -34.27 3.42
CA CYS A 845 9.41 -33.33 4.25
C CYS A 845 10.89 -33.33 3.79
N GLN A 846 11.58 -32.18 3.77
CA GLN A 846 12.99 -32.16 3.34
C GLN A 846 13.83 -33.13 4.20
N THR A 847 14.79 -33.77 3.53
CA THR A 847 15.37 -35.08 3.77
C THR A 847 16.08 -35.27 5.11
N ASP A 848 15.87 -36.42 5.75
CA ASP A 848 16.76 -36.99 6.77
C ASP A 848 18.25 -37.02 6.35
N GLU A 849 18.56 -36.88 5.04
CA GLU A 849 19.92 -36.76 4.49
C GLU A 849 20.62 -35.42 4.79
N GLU A 850 19.90 -34.30 4.90
CA GLU A 850 20.49 -33.00 5.26
C GLU A 850 20.74 -32.90 6.77
N GLU A 851 19.84 -33.48 7.59
CA GLU A 851 20.08 -33.66 9.03
C GLU A 851 21.24 -34.65 9.28
N ARG A 852 21.38 -35.71 8.47
CA ARG A 852 22.55 -36.60 8.50
C ARG A 852 23.84 -35.88 8.08
N ARG A 853 23.80 -35.03 7.05
CA ARG A 853 24.95 -34.19 6.66
C ARG A 853 25.28 -33.11 7.70
N ALA A 854 24.29 -32.51 8.35
CA ALA A 854 24.48 -31.52 9.42
C ALA A 854 24.99 -32.17 10.71
N LYS A 855 24.60 -33.41 11.01
CA LYS A 855 25.17 -34.21 12.12
C LYS A 855 26.58 -34.73 11.82
N GLN A 856 26.93 -34.93 10.54
CA GLN A 856 28.30 -35.29 10.10
C GLN A 856 29.22 -34.07 9.89
N GLY A 857 28.65 -32.89 9.64
CA GLY A 857 29.36 -31.61 9.52
C GLY A 857 29.23 -30.76 10.79
N GLY A 858 29.69 -31.29 11.93
CA GLY A 858 29.74 -30.54 13.18
C GLY A 858 30.72 -29.37 13.14
N LEU A 859 30.29 -28.22 13.67
CA LEU A 859 31.07 -27.06 14.09
C LEU A 859 32.13 -26.52 13.09
N ARG A 860 31.76 -25.54 12.28
CA ARG A 860 32.65 -24.39 12.04
C ARG A 860 32.39 -23.34 13.12
N SER A 861 32.77 -23.66 14.35
CA SER A 861 33.08 -22.64 15.35
C SER A 861 34.39 -21.97 14.94
N SER A 862 34.37 -20.65 14.86
CA SER A 862 35.55 -19.81 14.75
C SER A 862 36.49 -20.02 15.95
N SER A 863 37.46 -20.91 15.81
CA SER A 863 38.65 -20.95 16.67
C SER A 863 39.87 -21.23 15.81
N ALA A 864 40.50 -20.17 15.31
CA ALA A 864 41.80 -20.24 14.65
C ALA A 864 42.88 -19.67 15.58
N SER A 865 43.70 -20.57 16.13
CA SER A 865 45.04 -20.25 16.64
C SER A 865 45.97 -21.43 16.37
N SER A 866 47.01 -21.18 15.57
CA SER A 866 48.35 -21.83 15.51
C SER A 866 48.42 -23.36 15.40
N SER A 867 49.14 -23.99 14.47
CA SER A 867 50.49 -23.69 14.00
C SER A 867 50.86 -24.57 12.80
N GLU A 868 51.85 -24.09 12.07
CA GLU A 868 52.43 -24.52 10.81
C GLU A 868 53.15 -25.88 10.84
N GLY A 869 53.41 -26.44 9.65
CA GLY A 869 54.50 -27.40 9.48
C GLY A 869 54.49 -28.21 8.19
N ALA A 870 55.36 -27.82 7.25
CA ALA A 870 55.98 -28.65 6.21
C ALA A 870 55.18 -29.03 4.95
N LEU A 871 55.23 -28.15 3.95
CA LEU A 871 55.36 -28.52 2.54
C LEU A 871 56.84 -28.34 2.15
N TYR A 872 57.57 -29.42 1.96
CA TYR A 872 58.69 -29.48 1.01
C TYR A 872 58.99 -30.95 0.66
N GLU A 873 59.26 -31.15 -0.63
CA GLU A 873 59.90 -32.30 -1.28
C GLU A 873 59.07 -33.39 -1.97
N ARG A 874 59.51 -33.60 -3.23
CA ARG A 874 59.44 -34.78 -4.11
C ARG A 874 58.25 -34.90 -5.05
N ARG A 875 58.43 -34.18 -6.16
CA ARG A 875 58.14 -34.67 -7.51
C ARG A 875 59.45 -35.19 -8.11
N ALA A 876 59.63 -36.51 -8.19
CA ALA A 876 60.50 -37.21 -9.16
C ALA A 876 60.31 -38.72 -9.06
N GLU A 877 60.29 -39.36 -10.24
CA GLU A 877 60.48 -40.81 -10.51
C GLU A 877 59.24 -41.73 -10.55
N SER A 878 58.71 -41.84 -11.76
CA SER A 878 58.51 -43.10 -12.53
C SER A 878 58.57 -44.42 -11.73
N LYS A 879 57.42 -45.09 -11.62
CA LYS A 879 57.09 -46.35 -12.31
C LYS A 879 55.62 -46.72 -12.10
#